data_AF-A0A5B0N5B4-F1
#
_entry.id   AF-A0A5B0N5B4-F1
#
_cell.length_a   1.000
_cell.length_b   1.000
_cell.length_c   1.000
_cell.angle_alpha   90.00
_cell.angle_beta   90.00
_cell.angle_gamma   90.00
#
_symmetry.space_group_name_H-M   'P 1'
#
loop_
_entity.id
_entity.type
_entity.pdbx_description
1 polymer ?
#
loop_
_entity_poly.entity_id
_entity_poly.type
_entity_poly.pdbx_seq_one_letter_code
_entity_poly.pdbx_strand_id
1 'polypeptide(L)'
;MSLIHQTQPLNFASEDHHDEFSLFADALKTLRVDEIDPLDPEHGPAAVWKRICDSKLDNRNIHLSPEQKESWNLERNTWQLVQMLYTERTAPPQSSSSKLTSNPYLPPLKVVNLHLSKSKDLLELSTFRDWLYTCPSSTHPAEIRRGYWPYTKASLKHTLQKYPHSDSRRPSGKAPPFHAMDPDAPLRASRQQTNQRSQTLQSDDNLNFVSDPNAIQEKGELEQLDQEYDRAMVKTLYEYIRAGEMGLALDLCRQCDHPWRAASLAGGQLFQDPSLEEFEDESPLPQDEVLPDAESLDNPLNETRNLPPYKRSGCLNRKLWKSMCLHMSSNKSLPTYEQALYGALAGETSSVLPVCYTWEDHIWCHINAIFENQVDQILESNQLGYYWSHGALPPAENHQIDASDDDTIISSLQPQHVARQNFPQRSNGEPQTDIKLAMNKAFDKILRSEQTSLAESARNPFHVAQMWLAIDKINDLFTSFSDRLKSASEDFTREHLSHLLRFFSHLILFLRAIDEKVDSEASNAILRGYVQVLEMENKHNLIAFYVAELQPESGVETYAKYLISLGPSADFPTRRVALLRALEHGLDLSRVACTAVKLTLQEITRASLESNREHGLNKFSHQLTDKQRELIRSLEWLIIDPATYLEALIQANSLIRYFLTAGHPNAAREVVCSVPADVLSVIAQGKDPLAEPEAGDITGNTHNAILEFTQYRDFFNCLELHVQVDEILSQRPMDGSTTSELQAFTQALEEMCDHLYTAVTAILSSEWLQDIRFNPTENMDEQEQAADRRVAELNLIRNIYIPELVFRLHGALVESGDYIVTNLRRALDLATLVANESYKNYVEFMPLNQQELSTPAIHKKKENKMKDYLRELRGVHLRILKCSGVHPLRAVLK
;
A
#
# COMPACT_ATOMS: atom_id res chain seq x y z
N MET A 1 -1.37 34.17 25.38
CA MET A 1 0.10 34.08 25.42
C MET A 1 0.49 32.95 26.36
N SER A 2 1.23 31.98 25.82
CA SER A 2 2.00 30.93 26.50
C SER A 2 1.32 30.16 27.65
N LEU A 3 0.63 29.08 27.29
CA LEU A 3 0.61 27.88 28.12
C LEU A 3 1.26 26.77 27.31
N ILE A 4 2.49 26.47 27.71
CA ILE A 4 3.34 25.39 27.23
C ILE A 4 2.59 24.09 27.53
N HIS A 5 1.97 23.49 26.52
CA HIS A 5 1.63 22.07 26.57
C HIS A 5 2.95 21.30 26.45
N GLN A 6 3.45 20.83 27.59
CA GLN A 6 4.47 19.79 27.63
C GLN A 6 3.94 18.59 26.87
N THR A 7 4.51 18.34 25.70
CA THR A 7 4.44 17.08 24.97
C THR A 7 4.94 15.97 25.90
N GLN A 8 4.01 15.23 26.48
CA GLN A 8 4.36 13.95 27.10
C GLN A 8 4.84 13.01 26.00
N PRO A 9 5.95 12.28 26.20
CA PRO A 9 6.31 11.20 25.29
C PRO A 9 5.15 10.21 25.27
N LEU A 10 4.73 9.78 24.08
CA LEU A 10 3.74 8.72 23.88
C LEU A 10 4.13 7.53 24.76
N ASN A 11 3.41 7.39 25.88
CA ASN A 11 3.69 6.38 26.88
C ASN A 11 3.03 5.09 26.37
N PHE A 12 3.79 4.28 25.61
CA PHE A 12 3.39 2.97 25.08
C PHE A 12 3.16 1.89 26.18
N ALA A 13 2.88 2.31 27.42
CA ALA A 13 2.84 1.49 28.61
C ALA A 13 1.45 1.46 29.28
N SER A 14 0.37 1.76 28.54
CA SER A 14 -0.99 1.40 28.97
C SER A 14 -1.36 0.03 28.41
N GLU A 15 -1.68 -0.88 29.31
CA GLU A 15 -2.05 -2.28 29.13
C GLU A 15 -3.38 -2.48 28.36
N ASP A 16 -3.46 -2.00 27.13
CA ASP A 16 -4.37 -2.55 26.12
C ASP A 16 -3.48 -3.10 25.00
N HIS A 17 -3.73 -4.33 24.55
CA HIS A 17 -3.07 -4.92 23.40
C HIS A 17 -3.35 -4.06 22.15
N HIS A 18 -2.59 -2.99 21.95
CA HIS A 18 -2.66 -2.20 20.73
C HIS A 18 -2.08 -3.06 19.60
N ASP A 19 -2.98 -3.67 18.83
CA ASP A 19 -2.64 -4.37 17.61
C ASP A 19 -1.84 -3.46 16.68
N GLU A 20 -0.89 -4.06 15.95
CA GLU A 20 0.00 -3.34 15.05
C GLU A 20 -0.75 -2.45 14.05
N PHE A 21 -1.91 -2.89 13.57
CA PHE A 21 -2.76 -2.13 12.66
C PHE A 21 -3.31 -0.84 13.28
N SER A 22 -3.60 -0.85 14.57
CA SER A 22 -4.10 0.33 15.29
C SER A 22 -2.97 1.33 15.52
N LEU A 23 -1.79 0.86 15.94
CA LEU A 23 -0.62 1.73 16.16
C LEU A 23 -0.20 2.48 14.89
N PHE A 24 -0.19 1.78 13.75
CA PHE A 24 0.14 2.40 12.46
C PHE A 24 -0.95 3.37 11.99
N ALA A 25 -2.24 3.04 12.20
CA ALA A 25 -3.36 3.92 11.88
C ALA A 25 -3.41 5.17 12.77
N ASP A 26 -3.09 5.04 14.06
CA ASP A 26 -3.09 6.16 15.00
C ASP A 26 -2.01 7.18 14.64
N ALA A 27 -0.83 6.74 14.17
CA ALA A 27 0.20 7.63 13.62
C ALA A 27 -0.27 8.43 12.39
N LEU A 28 -1.16 7.87 11.56
CA LEU A 28 -1.78 8.60 10.45
C LEU A 28 -2.86 9.58 10.92
N LYS A 29 -3.60 9.23 11.97
CA LYS A 29 -4.62 10.11 12.55
C LYS A 29 -3.99 11.33 13.23
N THR A 30 -2.89 11.14 13.97
CA THR A 30 -2.16 12.25 14.61
C THR A 30 -1.65 13.25 13.57
N LEU A 31 -1.21 12.81 12.40
CA LEU A 31 -0.84 13.70 11.30
C LEU A 31 -1.97 14.66 10.90
N ARG A 32 -3.23 14.18 10.89
CA ARG A 32 -4.40 14.97 10.49
C ARG A 32 -4.90 15.92 11.57
N VAL A 33 -4.74 15.52 12.83
CA VAL A 33 -5.26 16.26 13.99
C VAL A 33 -4.29 17.35 14.42
N ASP A 34 -2.98 17.05 14.42
CA ASP A 34 -1.97 17.92 15.01
C ASP A 34 -1.24 18.82 13.98
N GLU A 35 -1.64 18.79 12.69
CA GLU A 35 -1.00 19.52 11.57
C GLU A 35 0.54 19.38 11.54
N ILE A 36 1.04 18.22 11.93
CA ILE A 36 2.48 17.93 11.95
C ILE A 36 2.96 17.83 10.49
N ASP A 37 4.12 18.43 10.20
CA ASP A 37 4.77 18.27 8.90
C ASP A 37 5.05 16.77 8.65
N PRO A 38 4.55 16.16 7.56
CA PRO A 38 4.83 14.77 7.22
C PRO A 38 6.32 14.41 7.20
N LEU A 39 7.20 15.41 7.07
CA LEU A 39 8.65 15.27 6.97
C LEU A 39 9.38 15.59 8.29
N ASP A 40 8.69 15.83 9.40
CA ASP A 40 9.32 16.10 10.69
C ASP A 40 10.27 14.94 11.09
N PRO A 41 11.56 15.21 11.36
CA PRO A 41 12.54 14.20 11.75
C PRO A 41 12.13 13.39 12.99
N GLU A 42 11.37 14.00 13.91
CA GLU A 42 10.98 13.39 15.18
C GLU A 42 9.49 12.99 15.22
N HIS A 43 8.57 13.80 14.72
CA HIS A 43 7.13 13.51 14.83
C HIS A 43 6.48 13.05 13.53
N GLY A 44 7.26 13.00 12.43
CA GLY A 44 6.76 12.54 11.14
C GLY A 44 6.32 11.07 11.17
N PRO A 45 5.32 10.69 10.37
CA PRO A 45 4.76 9.33 10.32
C PRO A 45 5.81 8.26 10.04
N ALA A 46 6.79 8.53 9.15
CA ALA A 46 7.89 7.61 8.87
C ALA A 46 8.80 7.37 10.10
N ALA A 47 9.05 8.41 10.91
CA ALA A 47 9.82 8.29 12.16
C ALA A 47 9.04 7.49 13.21
N VAL A 48 7.73 7.73 13.31
CA VAL A 48 6.85 7.01 14.25
C VAL A 48 6.74 5.53 13.85
N TRP A 49 6.54 5.20 12.58
CA TRP A 49 6.51 3.82 12.10
C TRP A 49 7.86 3.11 12.31
N LYS A 50 8.98 3.80 12.09
CA LYS A 50 10.30 3.27 12.45
C LYS A 50 10.37 2.88 13.93
N ARG A 51 9.95 3.76 14.85
CA ARG A 51 9.91 3.47 16.30
C ARG A 51 8.98 2.31 16.65
N ILE A 52 7.84 2.18 15.95
CA ILE A 52 6.93 1.04 16.16
C ILE A 52 7.63 -0.27 15.76
N CYS A 53 8.34 -0.28 14.63
CA CYS A 53 9.16 -1.44 14.22
C CYS A 53 10.27 -1.74 15.25
N ASP A 54 10.98 -0.72 15.75
CA ASP A 54 12.01 -0.87 16.78
C ASP A 54 11.43 -1.46 18.08
N SER A 55 10.29 -0.93 18.54
CA SER A 55 9.60 -1.43 19.73
C SER A 55 9.18 -2.89 19.57
N LYS A 56 8.76 -3.32 18.37
CA LYS A 56 8.41 -4.72 18.08
C LYS A 56 9.63 -5.64 18.06
N LEU A 57 10.77 -5.17 17.55
CA LEU A 57 12.02 -5.92 17.52
C LEU A 57 12.63 -6.08 18.93
N ASP A 58 12.50 -5.06 19.79
CA ASP A 58 13.01 -5.07 21.16
C ASP A 58 12.11 -5.86 22.14
N ASN A 59 10.85 -6.10 21.77
CA ASN A 59 9.88 -6.75 22.64
C ASN A 59 10.21 -8.24 22.84
N ARG A 60 10.93 -8.55 23.92
CA ARG A 60 11.35 -9.90 24.30
C ARG A 60 10.20 -10.89 24.57
N ASN A 61 8.97 -10.39 24.74
CA ASN A 61 7.79 -11.22 25.00
C ASN A 61 7.21 -11.84 23.72
N ILE A 62 7.60 -11.37 22.52
CA ILE A 62 7.13 -11.88 21.24
C ILE A 62 8.21 -12.80 20.63
N HIS A 63 7.94 -14.11 20.56
CA HIS A 63 8.80 -15.06 19.87
C HIS A 63 8.61 -14.95 18.35
N LEU A 64 9.29 -13.99 17.73
CA LEU A 64 9.36 -13.84 16.27
C LEU A 64 10.30 -14.89 15.66
N SER A 65 9.88 -15.48 14.54
CA SER A 65 10.76 -16.33 13.71
C SER A 65 11.93 -15.51 13.14
N PRO A 66 13.06 -16.12 12.76
CA PRO A 66 14.17 -15.38 12.16
C PRO A 66 13.75 -14.63 10.88
N GLU A 67 12.88 -15.22 10.06
CA GLU A 67 12.33 -14.61 8.84
C GLU A 67 11.45 -13.39 9.16
N GLN A 68 10.61 -13.47 10.20
CA GLN A 68 9.82 -12.33 10.66
C GLN A 68 10.72 -11.20 11.20
N LYS A 69 11.77 -11.53 11.97
CA LYS A 69 12.73 -10.52 12.43
C LYS A 69 13.42 -9.83 11.27
N GLU A 70 13.75 -10.55 10.21
CA GLU A 70 14.33 -9.99 8.99
C GLU A 70 13.32 -9.05 8.30
N SER A 71 12.06 -9.44 8.13
CA SER A 71 11.05 -8.59 7.49
C SER A 71 10.81 -7.28 8.25
N TRP A 72 10.75 -7.32 9.58
CA TRP A 72 10.62 -6.13 10.42
C TRP A 72 11.87 -5.23 10.40
N ASN A 73 13.08 -5.81 10.32
CA ASN A 73 14.30 -5.02 10.13
C ASN A 73 14.32 -4.35 8.74
N LEU A 74 13.88 -5.05 7.70
CA LEU A 74 13.79 -4.50 6.35
C LEU A 74 12.78 -3.36 6.28
N GLU A 75 11.61 -3.50 6.91
CA GLU A 75 10.62 -2.43 7.01
C GLU A 75 11.13 -1.23 7.81
N ARG A 76 11.82 -1.45 8.94
CA ARG A 76 12.48 -0.35 9.68
C ARG A 76 13.45 0.41 8.78
N ASN A 77 14.29 -0.33 8.04
CA ASN A 77 15.28 0.24 7.15
C ASN A 77 14.63 0.98 5.97
N THR A 78 13.51 0.49 5.42
CA THR A 78 12.77 1.19 4.36
C THR A 78 12.16 2.50 4.87
N TRP A 79 11.56 2.53 6.06
CA TRP A 79 11.00 3.77 6.61
C TRP A 79 12.07 4.84 6.85
N GLN A 80 13.24 4.43 7.35
CA GLN A 80 14.38 5.33 7.49
C GLN A 80 14.83 5.88 6.12
N LEU A 81 14.89 5.03 5.09
CA LEU A 81 15.25 5.46 3.75
C LEU A 81 14.25 6.48 3.18
N VAL A 82 12.95 6.18 3.32
CA VAL A 82 11.87 7.05 2.85
C VAL A 82 11.97 8.42 3.52
N GLN A 83 12.17 8.47 4.84
CA GLN A 83 12.34 9.72 5.56
C GLN A 83 13.53 10.53 5.02
N MET A 84 14.70 9.90 4.90
CA MET A 84 15.91 10.58 4.43
C MET A 84 15.78 11.10 3.00
N LEU A 85 15.29 10.27 2.07
CA LEU A 85 15.14 10.67 0.66
C LEU A 85 14.09 11.77 0.46
N TYR A 86 12.93 11.67 1.10
CA TYR A 86 11.87 12.65 0.88
C TYR A 86 12.14 13.98 1.57
N THR A 87 12.86 14.00 2.69
CA THR A 87 13.35 15.25 3.30
C THR A 87 14.23 16.01 2.30
N GLU A 88 15.15 15.31 1.64
CA GLU A 88 16.04 15.91 0.64
C GLU A 88 15.33 16.25 -0.68
N ARG A 89 14.33 15.46 -1.10
CA ARG A 89 13.59 15.72 -2.34
C ARG A 89 12.67 16.92 -2.27
N THR A 90 12.12 17.18 -1.10
CA THR A 90 11.16 18.27 -0.85
C THR A 90 11.85 19.53 -0.32
N ALA A 91 13.10 19.42 0.13
CA ALA A 91 13.91 20.58 0.50
C ALA A 91 13.98 21.59 -0.66
N PRO A 92 13.76 22.89 -0.38
CA PRO A 92 13.87 23.91 -1.40
C PRO A 92 15.29 23.93 -1.97
N PRO A 93 15.48 24.16 -3.29
CA PRO A 93 16.80 24.22 -3.88
C PRO A 93 17.61 25.31 -3.18
N GLN A 94 18.73 24.93 -2.55
CA GLN A 94 19.57 25.90 -1.87
C GLN A 94 20.08 26.92 -2.90
N SER A 95 19.71 28.18 -2.73
CA SER A 95 20.23 29.29 -3.52
C SER A 95 21.70 29.49 -3.18
N SER A 96 22.57 28.66 -3.74
CA SER A 96 24.01 28.85 -3.62
C SER A 96 24.36 30.24 -4.17
N SER A 97 25.06 31.04 -3.36
CA SER A 97 25.48 32.38 -3.72
C SER A 97 26.25 32.31 -5.05
N SER A 98 25.75 33.01 -6.06
CA SER A 98 26.29 33.04 -7.42
C SER A 98 27.72 33.59 -7.54
N LYS A 99 28.37 33.93 -6.42
CA LYS A 99 29.69 34.57 -6.36
C LYS A 99 30.85 33.61 -6.11
N LEU A 100 30.62 32.40 -5.58
CA LEU A 100 31.71 31.43 -5.30
C LEU A 100 32.24 30.71 -6.56
N THR A 101 31.59 30.87 -7.71
CA THR A 101 31.87 30.11 -8.93
C THR A 101 33.07 30.61 -9.74
N SER A 102 33.78 31.64 -9.27
CA SER A 102 34.87 32.28 -10.05
C SER A 102 36.28 31.96 -9.56
N ASN A 103 36.49 31.33 -8.39
CA ASN A 103 37.83 31.09 -7.86
C ASN A 103 38.37 29.70 -8.25
N PRO A 104 39.37 29.60 -9.15
CA PRO A 104 39.94 28.33 -9.58
C PRO A 104 40.83 27.63 -8.53
N TYR A 105 41.15 28.29 -7.42
CA TYR A 105 41.95 27.72 -6.31
C TYR A 105 41.10 27.18 -5.16
N LEU A 106 39.79 27.07 -5.35
CA LEU A 106 38.90 26.53 -4.33
C LEU A 106 39.30 25.09 -3.97
N PRO A 107 39.43 24.74 -2.67
CA PRO A 107 39.82 23.39 -2.27
C PRO A 107 38.86 22.30 -2.82
N PRO A 108 39.35 21.10 -3.19
CA PRO A 108 38.55 20.03 -3.75
C PRO A 108 37.31 19.65 -2.94
N LEU A 109 37.40 19.66 -1.60
CA LEU A 109 36.26 19.38 -0.73
C LEU A 109 35.11 20.37 -0.95
N LYS A 110 35.42 21.67 -1.03
CA LYS A 110 34.42 22.71 -1.24
C LYS A 110 33.86 22.68 -2.66
N VAL A 111 34.69 22.39 -3.67
CA VAL A 111 34.25 22.19 -5.06
C VAL A 111 33.20 21.06 -5.13
N VAL A 112 33.48 19.93 -4.49
CA VAL A 112 32.55 18.79 -4.44
C VAL A 112 31.28 19.17 -3.68
N ASN A 113 31.38 19.81 -2.51
CA ASN A 113 30.20 20.23 -1.74
C ASN A 113 29.32 21.24 -2.49
N LEU A 114 29.93 22.19 -3.23
CA LEU A 114 29.17 23.12 -4.07
C LEU A 114 28.44 22.40 -5.20
N HIS A 115 29.08 21.42 -5.86
CA HIS A 115 28.42 20.63 -6.90
C HIS A 115 27.33 19.72 -6.35
N LEU A 116 27.56 19.08 -5.21
CA LEU A 116 26.54 18.31 -4.49
C LEU A 116 25.30 19.16 -4.20
N SER A 117 25.49 20.41 -3.74
CA SER A 117 24.37 21.32 -3.48
C SER A 117 23.65 21.81 -4.74
N LYS A 118 24.28 21.72 -5.92
CA LYS A 118 23.69 22.15 -7.21
C LYS A 118 22.90 21.05 -7.91
N SER A 119 23.30 19.80 -7.77
CA SER A 119 22.66 18.67 -8.46
C SER A 119 21.86 17.80 -7.49
N LYS A 120 20.54 17.79 -7.66
CA LYS A 120 19.62 16.99 -6.84
C LYS A 120 19.94 15.48 -6.90
N ASP A 121 20.26 14.95 -8.09
CA ASP A 121 20.54 13.52 -8.26
C ASP A 121 21.79 13.04 -7.49
N LEU A 122 22.83 13.88 -7.37
CA LEU A 122 24.02 13.50 -6.57
C LEU A 122 23.76 13.59 -5.07
N LEU A 123 22.90 14.52 -4.63
CA LEU A 123 22.47 14.62 -3.24
C LEU A 123 21.59 13.43 -2.84
N GLU A 124 20.70 12.98 -3.73
CA GLU A 124 19.95 11.74 -3.55
C GLU A 124 20.88 10.52 -3.46
N LEU A 125 21.92 10.46 -4.31
CA LEU A 125 22.89 9.37 -4.28
C LEU A 125 23.76 9.40 -3.01
N SER A 126 24.18 10.57 -2.53
CA SER A 126 24.90 10.69 -1.26
C SER A 126 24.00 10.27 -0.09
N THR A 127 22.75 10.69 -0.09
CA THR A 127 21.76 10.33 0.94
C THR A 127 21.49 8.84 0.96
N PHE A 128 21.37 8.20 -0.21
CA PHE A 128 21.21 6.76 -0.32
C PHE A 128 22.44 6.00 0.19
N ARG A 129 23.65 6.51 -0.10
CA ARG A 129 24.89 5.96 0.43
C ARG A 129 24.97 6.11 1.95
N ASP A 130 24.55 7.26 2.48
CA ASP A 130 24.56 7.53 3.91
C ASP A 130 23.54 6.66 4.66
N TRP A 131 22.38 6.40 4.05
CA TRP A 131 21.45 5.38 4.53
C TRP A 131 22.10 3.99 4.56
N LEU A 132 22.81 3.58 3.51
CA LEU A 132 23.51 2.29 3.48
C LEU A 132 24.58 2.17 4.57
N TYR A 133 25.21 3.27 4.99
CA TYR A 133 26.12 3.29 6.15
C TYR A 133 25.43 2.94 7.47
N THR A 134 24.13 3.18 7.59
CA THR A 134 23.35 2.87 8.80
C THR A 134 22.82 1.44 8.88
N CYS A 135 22.84 0.69 7.77
CA CYS A 135 22.33 -0.68 7.69
C CYS A 135 23.29 -1.84 8.10
N PRO A 136 24.60 -1.69 8.39
CA PRO A 136 25.46 -2.84 8.67
C PRO A 136 25.23 -3.42 10.08
N SER A 137 25.36 -4.74 10.21
CA SER A 137 25.39 -5.44 11.50
C SER A 137 26.50 -6.50 11.55
N SER A 138 27.59 -6.14 12.24
CA SER A 138 28.45 -6.97 13.11
C SER A 138 29.78 -6.25 13.27
N THR A 139 29.97 -5.51 14.36
CA THR A 139 31.30 -5.14 14.83
C THR A 139 31.68 -6.11 15.95
N HIS A 140 32.48 -7.11 15.61
CA HIS A 140 33.37 -7.74 16.60
C HIS A 140 34.68 -6.97 16.48
N PRO A 141 34.81 -5.78 17.11
CA PRO A 141 36.02 -4.99 16.93
C PRO A 141 37.21 -5.79 17.42
N ALA A 142 38.26 -5.85 16.59
CA ALA A 142 39.52 -6.41 17.03
C ALA A 142 39.98 -5.70 18.30
N GLU A 143 40.46 -6.47 19.28
CA GLU A 143 40.92 -5.90 20.55
C GLU A 143 42.05 -4.88 20.31
N ILE A 144 42.03 -3.76 21.02
CA ILE A 144 43.08 -2.75 20.88
C ILE A 144 44.38 -3.30 21.47
N ARG A 145 45.38 -3.50 20.62
CA ARG A 145 46.68 -4.02 20.99
C ARG A 145 47.76 -2.98 20.77
N ARG A 146 48.46 -2.59 21.84
CA ARG A 146 49.60 -1.67 21.73
C ARG A 146 50.85 -2.40 21.22
N GLY A 147 51.62 -1.71 20.38
CA GLY A 147 52.87 -2.16 19.78
C GLY A 147 52.70 -2.73 18.37
N TYR A 148 53.53 -2.24 17.45
CA TYR A 148 53.63 -2.75 16.08
C TYR A 148 54.34 -4.11 16.03
N TRP A 149 53.64 -5.16 15.59
CA TRP A 149 54.10 -6.55 15.45
C TRP A 149 55.04 -7.04 16.57
N PRO A 150 54.56 -7.06 17.83
CA PRO A 150 55.44 -7.27 18.97
C PRO A 150 55.95 -8.72 19.06
N TYR A 151 55.20 -9.73 18.57
CA TYR A 151 55.70 -11.12 18.56
C TYR A 151 56.76 -11.31 17.47
N THR A 152 56.53 -10.77 16.27
CA THR A 152 57.51 -10.77 15.18
C THR A 152 58.77 -9.99 15.60
N LYS A 153 58.62 -8.84 16.27
CA LYS A 153 59.73 -8.07 16.82
C LYS A 153 60.51 -8.85 17.88
N ALA A 154 59.83 -9.59 18.76
CA ALA A 154 60.46 -10.44 19.76
C ALA A 154 61.22 -11.61 19.12
N SER A 155 60.61 -12.26 18.12
CA SER A 155 61.21 -13.34 17.32
C SER A 155 62.46 -12.88 16.57
N LEU A 156 62.41 -11.68 15.97
CA LEU A 156 63.56 -11.04 15.32
C LEU A 156 64.67 -10.71 16.31
N LYS A 157 64.35 -10.11 17.46
CA LYS A 157 65.34 -9.82 18.52
C LYS A 157 66.01 -11.09 19.03
N HIS A 158 65.23 -12.13 19.28
CA HIS A 158 65.73 -13.42 19.72
C HIS A 158 66.66 -14.06 18.66
N THR A 159 66.30 -13.95 17.38
CA THR A 159 67.12 -14.43 16.26
C THR A 159 68.43 -13.65 16.13
N LEU A 160 68.39 -12.32 16.26
CA LEU A 160 69.56 -11.44 16.20
C LEU A 160 70.50 -11.64 17.40
N GLN A 161 69.94 -11.83 18.61
CA GLN A 161 70.73 -12.16 19.81
C GLN A 161 71.42 -13.52 19.69
N LYS A 162 70.75 -14.49 19.05
CA LYS A 162 71.28 -15.84 18.85
C LYS A 162 72.34 -15.90 17.73
N TYR A 163 72.31 -14.98 16.77
CA TYR A 163 73.23 -14.94 15.62
C TYR A 163 73.69 -13.50 15.28
N PRO A 164 74.62 -12.91 16.05
CA PRO A 164 75.01 -11.49 15.93
C PRO A 164 75.96 -11.15 14.76
N HIS A 165 76.64 -12.14 14.16
CA HIS A 165 77.57 -11.92 13.04
C HIS A 165 77.06 -12.57 11.75
N SER A 166 77.14 -11.83 10.65
CA SER A 166 76.77 -12.23 9.28
C SER A 166 77.76 -13.22 8.67
N ASP A 167 78.20 -14.24 9.42
CA ASP A 167 79.11 -15.25 8.90
C ASP A 167 78.35 -16.49 8.41
N SER A 168 78.93 -17.09 7.37
CA SER A 168 78.46 -18.18 6.50
C SER A 168 78.10 -19.52 7.18
N ARG A 169 77.65 -19.51 8.45
CA ARG A 169 77.15 -20.67 9.20
C ARG A 169 75.74 -20.45 9.77
N ARG A 170 74.86 -19.76 9.04
CA ARG A 170 73.42 -19.83 9.34
C ARG A 170 72.89 -21.18 8.82
N PRO A 171 72.29 -22.05 9.64
CA PRO A 171 71.58 -23.21 9.13
C PRO A 171 70.47 -22.74 8.19
N SER A 172 70.34 -23.37 7.02
CA SER A 172 69.58 -22.85 5.86
C SER A 172 68.07 -22.69 6.08
N GLY A 173 67.54 -22.92 7.28
CA GLY A 173 66.12 -22.77 7.63
C GLY A 173 65.78 -21.72 8.69
N LYS A 174 66.73 -20.91 9.20
CA LYS A 174 66.46 -19.94 10.29
C LYS A 174 67.05 -18.54 10.05
N ALA A 175 66.75 -17.96 8.89
CA ALA A 175 67.01 -16.55 8.66
C ALA A 175 65.86 -15.71 9.26
N PRO A 176 66.11 -14.51 9.81
CA PRO A 176 65.04 -13.63 10.25
C PRO A 176 64.06 -13.37 9.09
N PRO A 177 62.73 -13.42 9.32
CA PRO A 177 61.74 -13.31 8.25
C PRO A 177 61.84 -12.00 7.46
N PHE A 178 62.29 -10.90 8.08
CA PHE A 178 62.49 -9.59 7.45
C PHE A 178 63.74 -8.88 7.98
N HIS A 179 64.35 -8.02 7.14
CA HIS A 179 65.49 -7.15 7.52
C HIS A 179 65.03 -5.76 8.01
N ALA A 180 63.75 -5.42 7.86
CA ALA A 180 63.15 -4.15 8.26
C ALA A 180 61.71 -4.37 8.79
N MET A 181 61.23 -3.44 9.62
CA MET A 181 59.90 -3.46 10.26
C MET A 181 58.95 -2.43 9.60
N ASP A 182 59.05 -2.28 8.30
CA ASP A 182 58.15 -1.49 7.46
C ASP A 182 57.02 -2.38 6.91
N PRO A 183 55.84 -1.80 6.61
CA PRO A 183 54.64 -2.56 6.24
C PRO A 183 54.77 -3.36 4.93
N ASP A 184 55.66 -2.97 4.03
CA ASP A 184 55.90 -3.66 2.77
C ASP A 184 56.99 -4.74 2.87
N ALA A 185 57.63 -4.93 4.04
CA ALA A 185 58.63 -5.98 4.22
C ALA A 185 58.13 -7.40 3.88
N PRO A 186 56.90 -7.80 4.29
CA PRO A 186 56.27 -9.06 3.85
C PRO A 186 56.12 -9.17 2.33
N LEU A 187 55.72 -8.08 1.67
CA LEU A 187 55.50 -8.03 0.23
C LEU A 187 56.81 -8.15 -0.55
N ARG A 188 57.87 -7.48 -0.08
CA ARG A 188 59.20 -7.56 -0.70
C ARG A 188 59.80 -8.96 -0.58
N ALA A 189 59.65 -9.62 0.56
CA ALA A 189 60.12 -10.98 0.75
C ALA A 189 59.38 -11.97 -0.16
N SER A 190 58.05 -11.85 -0.26
CA SER A 190 57.23 -12.68 -1.14
C SER A 190 57.63 -12.51 -2.63
N ARG A 191 57.84 -11.27 -3.07
CA ARG A 191 58.27 -10.97 -4.46
C ARG A 191 59.67 -11.49 -4.79
N GLN A 192 60.58 -11.52 -3.83
CA GLN A 192 61.91 -12.09 -4.00
C GLN A 192 61.86 -13.61 -4.13
N GLN A 193 61.00 -14.29 -3.36
CA GLN A 193 60.80 -15.74 -3.50
C GLN A 193 60.20 -16.14 -4.85
N THR A 194 59.20 -15.40 -5.34
CA THR A 194 58.61 -15.68 -6.66
C THR A 194 59.64 -15.54 -7.76
N ASN A 195 60.46 -14.49 -7.73
CA ASN A 195 61.51 -14.28 -8.72
C ASN A 195 62.62 -15.34 -8.67
N GLN A 196 62.98 -15.83 -7.47
CA GLN A 196 63.95 -16.92 -7.32
C GLN A 196 63.42 -18.26 -7.87
N ARG A 197 62.15 -18.61 -7.60
CA ARG A 197 61.50 -19.79 -8.20
C ARG A 197 61.49 -19.73 -9.73
N SER A 198 61.22 -18.55 -10.31
CA SER A 198 61.23 -18.35 -11.76
C SER A 198 62.62 -18.46 -12.37
N GLN A 199 63.68 -18.04 -11.65
CA GLN A 199 65.07 -18.16 -12.12
C GLN A 199 65.60 -19.60 -12.00
N THR A 200 65.26 -20.35 -10.94
CA THR A 200 65.70 -21.75 -10.78
C THR A 200 65.06 -22.71 -11.79
N LEU A 201 63.92 -22.37 -12.38
CA LEU A 201 63.28 -23.17 -13.43
C LEU A 201 63.91 -22.98 -14.83
N GLN A 202 64.82 -22.02 -14.99
CA GLN A 202 65.49 -21.73 -16.28
C GLN A 202 66.95 -22.20 -16.33
N SER A 203 67.55 -22.65 -15.22
CA SER A 203 69.02 -22.83 -15.15
C SER A 203 69.57 -24.24 -15.00
N ASP A 204 68.81 -25.31 -14.73
CA ASP A 204 69.44 -26.63 -14.47
C ASP A 204 68.68 -27.85 -15.01
N ASP A 205 69.02 -28.24 -16.25
CA ASP A 205 68.98 -29.64 -16.71
C ASP A 205 70.31 -30.31 -16.30
N ASN A 206 70.23 -31.30 -15.39
CA ASN A 206 71.30 -32.17 -14.84
C ASN A 206 71.95 -31.77 -13.50
N LEU A 207 71.43 -32.33 -12.40
CA LEU A 207 72.10 -33.36 -11.56
C LEU A 207 71.30 -33.62 -10.28
N ASN A 208 71.12 -34.91 -9.97
CA ASN A 208 70.53 -35.41 -8.73
C ASN A 208 71.21 -34.83 -7.48
N PHE A 209 70.49 -33.99 -6.73
CA PHE A 209 70.73 -33.84 -5.30
C PHE A 209 69.39 -33.99 -4.56
N VAL A 210 69.27 -35.11 -3.85
CA VAL A 210 68.19 -35.33 -2.88
C VAL A 210 68.31 -34.26 -1.79
N SER A 211 67.30 -33.41 -1.67
CA SER A 211 67.09 -32.57 -0.50
C SER A 211 65.64 -32.71 -0.08
N ASP A 212 65.44 -33.00 1.19
CA ASP A 212 64.17 -33.32 1.83
C ASP A 212 63.01 -32.38 1.42
N PRO A 213 61.81 -32.93 1.13
CA PRO A 213 60.62 -32.13 0.78
C PRO A 213 60.08 -31.23 1.91
N ASN A 214 60.70 -31.21 3.10
CA ASN A 214 60.25 -30.43 4.26
C ASN A 214 61.15 -29.21 4.60
N ALA A 215 62.06 -28.78 3.71
CA ALA A 215 63.02 -27.70 4.03
C ALA A 215 62.75 -26.33 3.36
N ILE A 216 61.60 -26.10 2.73
CA ILE A 216 61.36 -24.87 1.91
C ILE A 216 60.04 -24.15 2.25
N GLN A 217 59.66 -24.02 3.53
CA GLN A 217 58.34 -23.43 3.86
C GLN A 217 58.28 -22.37 4.97
N GLU A 218 59.39 -21.75 5.39
CA GLU A 218 59.33 -20.67 6.39
C GLU A 218 60.39 -19.57 6.15
N LYS A 219 60.27 -18.77 5.10
CA LYS A 219 61.17 -17.61 4.90
C LYS A 219 60.47 -16.37 4.37
N GLY A 220 59.54 -15.80 5.13
CA GLY A 220 59.00 -14.47 4.81
C GLY A 220 57.57 -14.23 5.27
N GLU A 221 57.11 -14.92 6.31
CA GLU A 221 55.79 -14.71 6.89
C GLU A 221 55.94 -14.09 8.28
N LEU A 222 54.96 -13.26 8.65
CA LEU A 222 54.83 -12.71 10.01
C LEU A 222 54.54 -13.85 11.00
N GLU A 223 54.82 -13.61 12.28
CA GLU A 223 54.43 -14.57 13.33
C GLU A 223 52.90 -14.80 13.29
N GLN A 224 52.44 -16.04 13.49
CA GLN A 224 51.04 -16.42 13.32
C GLN A 224 50.07 -15.55 14.14
N LEU A 225 50.41 -15.25 15.39
CA LEU A 225 49.59 -14.39 16.27
C LEU A 225 49.50 -12.94 15.78
N ASP A 226 50.58 -12.41 15.17
CA ASP A 226 50.54 -11.07 14.58
C ASP A 226 49.74 -11.08 13.27
N GLN A 227 49.83 -12.16 12.49
CA GLN A 227 49.07 -12.33 11.24
C GLN A 227 47.56 -12.49 11.48
N GLU A 228 47.16 -13.26 12.49
CA GLU A 228 45.75 -13.42 12.88
C GLU A 228 45.17 -12.09 13.38
N TYR A 229 45.94 -11.37 14.20
CA TYR A 229 45.56 -10.04 14.67
C TYR A 229 45.39 -9.05 13.51
N ASP A 230 46.35 -9.00 12.58
CA ASP A 230 46.26 -8.12 11.41
C ASP A 230 45.06 -8.43 10.53
N ARG A 231 44.73 -9.72 10.32
CA ARG A 231 43.52 -10.12 9.59
C ARG A 231 42.26 -9.62 10.27
N ALA A 232 42.15 -9.80 11.59
CA ALA A 232 41.01 -9.33 12.37
C ALA A 232 40.92 -7.79 12.36
N MET A 233 42.05 -7.10 12.54
CA MET A 233 42.13 -5.65 12.53
C MET A 233 41.72 -5.05 11.18
N VAL A 234 42.24 -5.59 10.07
CA VAL A 234 41.88 -5.10 8.72
C VAL A 234 40.41 -5.35 8.42
N LYS A 235 39.85 -6.48 8.89
CA LYS A 235 38.40 -6.72 8.83
C LYS A 235 37.61 -5.64 9.60
N THR A 236 37.99 -5.33 10.84
CA THR A 236 37.35 -4.25 11.62
C THR A 236 37.50 -2.88 10.94
N LEU A 237 38.66 -2.58 10.33
CA LEU A 237 38.86 -1.35 9.57
C LEU A 237 37.93 -1.28 8.36
N TYR A 238 37.76 -2.38 7.63
CA TYR A 238 36.81 -2.46 6.52
C TYR A 238 35.38 -2.25 7.01
N GLU A 239 34.98 -2.86 8.13
CA GLU A 239 33.67 -2.67 8.75
C GLU A 239 33.42 -1.20 9.13
N TYR A 240 34.41 -0.49 9.68
CA TYR A 240 34.29 0.95 9.95
C TYR A 240 34.15 1.79 8.68
N ILE A 241 34.90 1.49 7.62
CA ILE A 241 34.76 2.20 6.34
C ILE A 241 33.39 1.91 5.71
N ARG A 242 32.91 0.67 5.83
CA ARG A 242 31.57 0.25 5.39
C ARG A 242 30.46 0.91 6.20
N ALA A 243 30.70 1.32 7.43
CA ALA A 243 29.79 2.10 8.27
C ALA A 243 29.95 3.62 8.10
N GLY A 244 30.86 4.10 7.25
CA GLY A 244 31.14 5.53 7.09
C GLY A 244 31.97 6.14 8.24
N GLU A 245 32.34 5.35 9.24
CA GLU A 245 33.05 5.77 10.46
C GLU A 245 34.57 5.83 10.25
N MET A 246 35.01 6.66 9.30
CA MET A 246 36.44 6.85 8.99
C MET A 246 37.23 7.35 10.20
N GLY A 247 36.63 8.18 11.06
CA GLY A 247 37.27 8.70 12.27
C GLY A 247 37.69 7.57 13.22
N LEU A 248 36.76 6.64 13.51
CA LEU A 248 37.03 5.48 14.35
C LEU A 248 38.09 4.55 13.75
N ALA A 249 38.09 4.37 12.43
CA ALA A 249 39.12 3.59 11.73
C ALA A 249 40.52 4.20 11.89
N LEU A 250 40.65 5.51 11.78
CA LEU A 250 41.92 6.23 11.98
C LEU A 250 42.39 6.14 13.43
N ASP A 251 41.46 6.26 14.38
CA ASP A 251 41.78 6.18 15.80
C ASP A 251 42.17 4.76 16.23
N LEU A 252 41.52 3.72 15.69
CA LEU A 252 41.94 2.34 15.88
C LEU A 252 43.37 2.13 15.37
N CYS A 253 43.70 2.63 14.18
CA CYS A 253 45.06 2.53 13.63
C CYS A 253 46.10 3.24 14.51
N ARG A 254 45.76 4.39 15.10
CA ARG A 254 46.64 5.14 16.02
C ARG A 254 46.83 4.39 17.33
N GLN A 255 45.75 3.86 17.91
CA GLN A 255 45.78 3.15 19.18
C GLN A 255 46.54 1.81 19.10
N CYS A 256 46.51 1.16 17.93
CA CYS A 256 47.26 -0.07 17.67
C CYS A 256 48.70 0.16 17.19
N ASP A 257 49.23 1.39 17.24
CA ASP A 257 50.58 1.74 16.75
C ASP A 257 50.82 1.40 15.26
N HIS A 258 49.79 1.54 14.42
CA HIS A 258 49.87 1.39 12.95
C HIS A 258 49.73 2.78 12.26
N PRO A 259 50.64 3.74 12.51
CA PRO A 259 50.51 5.12 12.01
C PRO A 259 50.60 5.21 10.48
N TRP A 260 51.33 4.29 9.84
CA TRP A 260 51.41 4.19 8.39
C TRP A 260 50.06 3.86 7.77
N ARG A 261 49.27 2.98 8.40
CA ARG A 261 47.94 2.57 7.92
C ARG A 261 46.97 3.73 8.10
N ALA A 262 47.05 4.43 9.24
CA ALA A 262 46.30 5.67 9.44
C ALA A 262 46.63 6.73 8.37
N ALA A 263 47.91 6.89 8.00
CA ALA A 263 48.33 7.82 6.96
C ALA A 263 47.78 7.41 5.58
N SER A 264 47.81 6.12 5.24
CA SER A 264 47.24 5.61 3.99
C SER A 264 45.73 5.85 3.92
N LEU A 265 44.98 5.58 4.99
CA LEU A 265 43.53 5.78 5.08
C LEU A 265 43.14 7.26 5.05
N ALA A 266 43.91 8.13 5.72
CA ALA A 266 43.68 9.57 5.72
C ALA A 266 43.77 10.20 4.32
N GLY A 267 44.51 9.56 3.40
CA GLY A 267 44.56 9.98 2.00
C GLY A 267 43.21 9.91 1.25
N GLY A 268 42.24 9.18 1.80
CA GLY A 268 40.87 9.13 1.28
C GLY A 268 40.05 10.40 1.52
N GLN A 269 40.50 11.28 2.40
CA GLN A 269 39.85 12.57 2.64
C GLN A 269 40.22 13.57 1.55
N LEU A 270 39.21 14.31 1.07
CA LEU A 270 39.42 15.41 0.12
C LEU A 270 40.23 16.52 0.77
N PHE A 271 41.10 17.16 -0.02
CA PHE A 271 41.91 18.27 0.47
C PHE A 271 41.03 19.47 0.83
N GLN A 272 41.30 20.05 2.00
CA GLN A 272 40.70 21.26 2.52
C GLN A 272 41.79 22.19 3.05
N ASP A 273 41.62 23.48 2.76
CA ASP A 273 42.40 24.55 3.33
C ASP A 273 41.48 25.72 3.70
N PRO A 274 41.15 25.89 4.99
CA PRO A 274 40.27 26.97 5.44
C PRO A 274 40.80 28.37 5.09
N SER A 275 42.12 28.53 4.88
CA SER A 275 42.69 29.83 4.48
C SER A 275 42.37 30.24 3.04
N LEU A 276 41.98 29.28 2.18
CA LEU A 276 41.53 29.54 0.81
C LEU A 276 40.02 29.78 0.74
N GLU A 277 39.32 29.71 1.88
CA GLU A 277 37.87 29.82 2.00
C GLU A 277 37.39 31.24 2.39
N GLU A 278 38.21 32.07 3.05
CA GLU A 278 37.81 33.30 3.78
C GLU A 278 37.59 34.60 2.96
N PHE A 279 37.58 34.60 1.63
CA PHE A 279 37.34 35.85 0.85
C PHE A 279 35.85 36.27 0.77
N GLU A 280 35.05 36.02 1.82
CA GLU A 280 33.60 36.29 1.82
C GLU A 280 33.18 37.63 2.46
N ASP A 281 34.03 38.33 3.23
CA ASP A 281 33.66 39.63 3.85
C ASP A 281 34.46 40.81 3.28
N GLU A 282 33.87 41.55 2.34
CA GLU A 282 34.21 42.97 2.14
C GLU A 282 33.70 43.78 3.35
N SER A 283 34.43 43.73 4.46
CA SER A 283 34.51 44.89 5.34
C SER A 283 35.60 45.82 4.77
N PRO A 284 35.38 47.14 4.68
CA PRO A 284 36.38 48.04 4.14
C PRO A 284 37.66 47.92 4.97
N LEU A 285 38.77 47.56 4.30
CA LEU A 285 40.11 47.56 4.86
C LEU A 285 40.29 48.80 5.75
N PRO A 286 40.66 48.64 7.04
CA PRO A 286 41.25 49.73 7.77
C PRO A 286 42.52 50.11 7.02
N GLN A 287 42.50 51.27 6.36
CA GLN A 287 43.72 51.98 6.05
C GLN A 287 44.46 52.16 7.38
N ASP A 288 45.72 51.76 7.44
CA ASP A 288 46.66 51.85 8.58
C ASP A 288 46.94 50.55 9.37
N GLU A 289 47.16 49.42 8.70
CA GLU A 289 48.12 48.43 9.21
C GLU A 289 49.35 48.36 8.32
N VAL A 290 50.43 48.92 8.86
CA VAL A 290 51.79 48.87 8.32
C VAL A 290 52.19 47.41 8.11
N LEU A 291 52.50 47.05 6.86
CA LEU A 291 53.17 45.79 6.51
C LEU A 291 54.40 45.61 7.40
N PRO A 292 54.52 44.53 8.19
CA PRO A 292 55.77 44.24 8.86
C PRO A 292 56.79 43.75 7.83
N ASP A 293 57.94 44.39 7.82
CA ASP A 293 59.08 44.11 6.94
C ASP A 293 59.47 42.63 6.94
N ALA A 294 59.91 42.16 5.76
CA ALA A 294 60.23 40.76 5.44
C ALA A 294 61.46 40.18 6.18
N GLU A 295 61.92 40.77 7.29
CA GLU A 295 63.14 40.36 8.00
C GLU A 295 62.91 39.72 9.39
N SER A 296 61.68 39.47 9.85
CA SER A 296 61.44 38.87 11.18
C SER A 296 61.10 37.36 11.17
N LEU A 297 61.68 36.59 10.26
CA LEU A 297 61.39 35.15 10.08
C LEU A 297 62.12 34.19 11.04
N ASP A 298 62.91 34.70 12.00
CA ASP A 298 63.62 33.85 12.96
C ASP A 298 63.27 34.21 14.41
N ASN A 299 62.14 33.69 14.90
CA ASN A 299 61.98 33.44 16.33
C ASN A 299 60.94 32.32 16.58
N PRO A 300 61.35 31.08 16.89
CA PRO A 300 60.46 30.06 17.37
C PRO A 300 60.32 30.27 18.87
N LEU A 301 59.19 30.81 19.34
CA LEU A 301 58.63 30.71 20.70
C LEU A 301 57.62 31.85 20.89
N ASN A 302 56.35 31.61 20.58
CA ASN A 302 55.25 32.35 21.20
C ASN A 302 53.95 31.53 21.18
N GLU A 303 53.69 30.83 22.27
CA GLU A 303 52.49 30.01 22.56
C GLU A 303 51.22 30.85 22.88
N THR A 304 51.13 32.12 22.48
CA THR A 304 49.95 32.96 22.81
C THR A 304 49.50 33.84 21.65
N ARG A 305 49.24 33.22 20.50
CA ARG A 305 48.31 33.75 19.50
C ARG A 305 47.17 32.74 19.34
N ASN A 306 46.02 33.04 19.95
CA ASN A 306 44.73 32.40 19.65
C ASN A 306 44.30 32.78 18.22
N LEU A 307 45.01 32.31 17.20
CA LEU A 307 44.43 32.14 15.87
C LEU A 307 43.72 30.78 15.85
N PRO A 308 42.53 30.65 15.24
CA PRO A 308 41.93 29.34 15.02
C PRO A 308 42.94 28.45 14.29
N PRO A 309 43.11 27.17 14.68
CA PRO A 309 44.09 26.31 14.04
C PRO A 309 43.63 26.03 12.60
N TYR A 310 44.19 26.75 11.63
CA TYR A 310 44.07 26.47 10.20
C TYR A 310 44.74 25.11 9.89
N LYS A 311 44.06 24.02 10.23
CA LYS A 311 44.58 22.66 10.06
C LYS A 311 44.22 22.17 8.66
N ARG A 312 45.09 22.49 7.70
CA ARG A 312 45.09 21.86 6.36
C ARG A 312 44.99 20.34 6.51
N SER A 313 44.05 19.72 5.79
CA SER A 313 43.79 18.28 5.89
C SER A 313 43.44 17.68 4.54
N GLY A 314 43.60 16.36 4.41
CA GLY A 314 43.30 15.61 3.18
C GLY A 314 44.47 15.49 2.20
N CYS A 315 44.24 14.78 1.10
CA CYS A 315 45.26 14.49 0.10
C CYS A 315 45.25 15.49 -1.05
N LEU A 316 46.35 16.21 -1.25
CA LEU A 316 46.55 17.15 -2.36
C LEU A 316 46.44 16.44 -3.73
N ASN A 317 47.16 15.33 -3.89
CA ASN A 317 47.24 14.56 -5.13
C ASN A 317 46.33 13.32 -5.06
N ARG A 318 45.01 13.52 -4.91
CA ARG A 318 44.03 12.43 -4.78
C ARG A 318 44.10 11.42 -5.93
N LYS A 319 44.32 11.87 -7.17
CA LYS A 319 44.42 11.00 -8.36
C LYS A 319 45.58 10.01 -8.25
N LEU A 320 46.73 10.47 -7.73
CA LEU A 320 47.88 9.60 -7.49
C LEU A 320 47.60 8.64 -6.33
N TRP A 321 47.00 9.11 -5.26
CA TRP A 321 46.64 8.26 -4.12
C TRP A 321 45.64 7.17 -4.52
N LYS A 322 44.59 7.50 -5.29
CA LYS A 322 43.62 6.54 -5.83
C LYS A 322 44.28 5.51 -6.75
N SER A 323 45.18 5.92 -7.63
CA SER A 323 45.88 4.96 -8.52
C SER A 323 46.78 4.00 -7.75
N MET A 324 47.39 4.45 -6.65
CA MET A 324 48.13 3.56 -5.75
C MET A 324 47.19 2.61 -4.99
N CYS A 325 46.03 3.08 -4.53
CA CYS A 325 45.03 2.22 -3.90
C CYS A 325 44.52 1.14 -4.88
N LEU A 326 44.26 1.48 -6.14
CA LEU A 326 43.89 0.53 -7.21
C LEU A 326 44.99 -0.49 -7.51
N HIS A 327 46.26 -0.07 -7.45
CA HIS A 327 47.37 -0.99 -7.61
C HIS A 327 47.45 -1.97 -6.44
N MET A 328 47.19 -1.49 -5.23
CA MET A 328 47.17 -2.32 -4.02
C MET A 328 45.97 -3.28 -4.01
N SER A 329 44.78 -2.84 -4.39
CA SER A 329 43.58 -3.72 -4.48
C SER A 329 43.76 -4.84 -5.49
N SER A 330 44.50 -4.59 -6.59
CA SER A 330 44.82 -5.59 -7.62
C SER A 330 45.87 -6.62 -7.20
N ASN A 331 46.56 -6.39 -6.08
CA ASN A 331 47.67 -7.24 -5.66
C ASN A 331 47.18 -8.49 -4.89
N LYS A 332 47.20 -9.63 -5.58
CA LYS A 332 46.78 -10.95 -5.03
C LYS A 332 47.60 -11.45 -3.83
N SER A 333 48.75 -10.85 -3.53
CA SER A 333 49.57 -11.22 -2.36
C SER A 333 49.04 -10.65 -1.04
N LEU A 334 48.13 -9.66 -1.10
CA LEU A 334 47.51 -9.07 0.07
C LEU A 334 46.29 -9.87 0.56
N PRO A 335 45.94 -9.80 1.85
CA PRO A 335 44.69 -10.35 2.37
C PRO A 335 43.45 -9.79 1.66
N THR A 336 42.40 -10.59 1.50
CA THR A 336 41.16 -10.21 0.79
C THR A 336 40.51 -8.95 1.39
N TYR A 337 40.44 -8.83 2.71
CA TYR A 337 39.90 -7.64 3.39
C TYR A 337 40.78 -6.39 3.18
N GLU A 338 42.09 -6.56 3.00
CA GLU A 338 43.00 -5.42 2.73
C GLU A 338 42.85 -4.92 1.30
N GLN A 339 42.69 -5.85 0.34
CA GLN A 339 42.34 -5.51 -1.04
C GLN A 339 41.00 -4.78 -1.10
N ALA A 340 40.00 -5.27 -0.38
CA ALA A 340 38.67 -4.65 -0.28
C ALA A 340 38.73 -3.27 0.39
N LEU A 341 39.57 -3.08 1.40
CA LEU A 341 39.75 -1.78 2.09
C LEU A 341 40.20 -0.68 1.12
N TYR A 342 41.27 -0.93 0.36
CA TYR A 342 41.77 0.01 -0.63
C TYR A 342 40.87 0.11 -1.87
N GLY A 343 40.21 -0.99 -2.25
CA GLY A 343 39.22 -1.03 -3.33
C GLY A 343 38.00 -0.14 -3.03
N ALA A 344 37.45 -0.24 -1.83
CA ALA A 344 36.33 0.58 -1.37
C ALA A 344 36.67 2.07 -1.39
N LEU A 345 37.87 2.42 -0.92
CA LEU A 345 38.36 3.80 -0.92
C LEU A 345 38.66 4.36 -2.32
N ALA A 346 39.03 3.51 -3.26
CA ALA A 346 39.26 3.89 -4.65
C ALA A 346 37.99 3.89 -5.52
N GLY A 347 36.87 3.34 -5.02
CA GLY A 347 35.64 3.15 -5.79
C GLY A 347 35.70 1.98 -6.77
N GLU A 348 36.47 0.93 -6.48
CA GLU A 348 36.56 -0.29 -7.28
C GLU A 348 35.62 -1.38 -6.75
N THR A 349 34.90 -2.06 -7.66
CA THR A 349 33.93 -3.10 -7.27
C THR A 349 34.53 -4.50 -7.19
N SER A 350 35.49 -4.84 -8.06
CA SER A 350 36.05 -6.19 -8.23
C SER A 350 36.71 -6.75 -6.95
N SER A 351 37.42 -5.90 -6.22
CA SER A 351 38.18 -6.25 -5.01
C SER A 351 37.31 -6.28 -3.75
N VAL A 352 36.16 -5.60 -3.76
CA VAL A 352 35.25 -5.47 -2.62
C VAL A 352 34.19 -6.56 -2.61
N LEU A 353 33.67 -6.96 -3.78
CA LEU A 353 32.62 -7.98 -3.93
C LEU A 353 32.91 -9.32 -3.20
N PRO A 354 34.15 -9.85 -3.15
CA PRO A 354 34.44 -11.09 -2.42
C PRO A 354 34.22 -11.03 -0.91
N VAL A 355 34.12 -9.82 -0.35
CA VAL A 355 33.95 -9.55 1.09
C VAL A 355 32.49 -9.16 1.42
N CYS A 356 31.67 -8.88 0.42
CA CYS A 356 30.25 -8.58 0.59
C CYS A 356 29.46 -9.86 0.85
N TYR A 357 28.71 -9.93 1.95
CA TYR A 357 27.87 -11.09 2.29
C TYR A 357 26.37 -10.77 2.20
N THR A 358 25.99 -9.54 2.53
CA THR A 358 24.59 -9.10 2.52
C THR A 358 24.24 -8.37 1.22
N TRP A 359 22.96 -8.25 0.93
CA TRP A 359 22.48 -7.47 -0.21
C TRP A 359 22.88 -5.99 -0.09
N GLU A 360 22.82 -5.44 1.13
CA GLU A 360 23.19 -4.06 1.45
C GLU A 360 24.66 -3.80 1.16
N ASP A 361 25.55 -4.75 1.45
CA ASP A 361 26.99 -4.64 1.16
C ASP A 361 27.28 -4.66 -0.34
N HIS A 362 26.55 -5.47 -1.10
CA HIS A 362 26.68 -5.53 -2.55
C HIS A 362 26.22 -4.23 -3.20
N ILE A 363 25.07 -3.69 -2.78
CA ILE A 363 24.59 -2.41 -3.28
C ILE A 363 25.51 -1.26 -2.87
N TRP A 364 25.94 -1.23 -1.62
CA TRP A 364 26.87 -0.20 -1.14
C TRP A 364 28.15 -0.17 -1.97
N CYS A 365 28.73 -1.33 -2.30
CA CYS A 365 29.90 -1.42 -3.16
C CYS A 365 29.68 -0.74 -4.52
N HIS A 366 28.54 -1.01 -5.17
CA HIS A 366 28.19 -0.41 -6.46
C HIS A 366 27.90 1.10 -6.34
N ILE A 367 27.12 1.52 -5.35
CA ILE A 367 26.77 2.93 -5.13
C ILE A 367 27.99 3.76 -4.77
N ASN A 368 28.87 3.24 -3.91
CA ASN A 368 30.12 3.90 -3.54
C ASN A 368 31.05 4.05 -4.75
N ALA A 369 31.14 3.04 -5.62
CA ALA A 369 31.88 3.15 -6.88
C ALA A 369 31.30 4.21 -7.82
N ILE A 370 29.97 4.29 -7.93
CA ILE A 370 29.30 5.34 -8.73
C ILE A 370 29.60 6.71 -8.13
N PHE A 371 29.46 6.90 -6.82
CA PHE A 371 29.76 8.16 -6.13
C PHE A 371 31.21 8.61 -6.36
N GLU A 372 32.18 7.72 -6.13
CA GLU A 372 33.59 8.05 -6.28
C GLU A 372 33.96 8.40 -7.74
N ASN A 373 33.32 7.77 -8.72
CA ASN A 373 33.48 8.14 -10.13
C ASN A 373 32.87 9.51 -10.44
N GLN A 374 31.73 9.86 -9.84
CA GLN A 374 31.12 11.18 -10.01
C GLN A 374 31.99 12.28 -9.36
N VAL A 375 32.55 12.03 -8.18
CA VAL A 375 33.52 12.93 -7.54
C VAL A 375 34.74 13.15 -8.43
N ASP A 376 35.29 12.08 -9.03
CA ASP A 376 36.42 12.20 -9.94
C ASP A 376 36.05 13.01 -11.20
N GLN A 377 34.87 12.78 -11.78
CA GLN A 377 34.37 13.55 -12.92
C GLN A 377 34.19 15.03 -12.59
N ILE A 378 33.66 15.38 -11.42
CA ILE A 378 33.52 16.77 -10.96
C ILE A 378 34.89 17.45 -10.88
N LEU A 379 35.91 16.75 -10.38
CA LEU A 379 37.26 17.30 -10.22
C LEU A 379 38.05 17.37 -11.54
N GLU A 380 37.74 16.52 -12.52
CA GLU A 380 38.42 16.49 -13.82
C GLU A 380 37.78 17.39 -14.88
N SER A 381 36.45 17.48 -14.92
CA SER A 381 35.71 18.21 -15.96
C SER A 381 35.46 19.69 -15.64
N ASN A 382 35.41 20.05 -14.35
CA ASN A 382 35.06 21.40 -13.95
C ASN A 382 36.30 22.31 -13.88
N GLN A 383 36.17 23.54 -14.37
CA GLN A 383 37.23 24.55 -14.34
C GLN A 383 37.78 24.81 -12.93
N LEU A 384 36.92 24.72 -11.90
CA LEU A 384 37.30 24.93 -10.49
C LEU A 384 38.07 23.75 -9.87
N GLY A 385 37.94 22.53 -10.42
CA GLY A 385 38.63 21.34 -9.93
C GLY A 385 39.91 21.00 -10.72
N TYR A 386 40.03 21.57 -11.93
CA TYR A 386 41.06 21.22 -12.90
C TYR A 386 42.49 21.45 -12.38
N TYR A 387 42.71 22.52 -11.63
CA TYR A 387 44.01 22.83 -11.01
C TYR A 387 44.51 21.69 -10.11
N TRP A 388 43.64 21.14 -9.27
CA TRP A 388 44.00 20.11 -8.30
C TRP A 388 44.15 18.72 -8.95
N SER A 389 43.52 18.47 -10.10
CA SER A 389 43.61 17.21 -10.82
C SER A 389 44.77 17.16 -11.83
N HIS A 390 45.12 18.30 -12.44
CA HIS A 390 46.12 18.39 -13.52
C HIS A 390 47.39 19.16 -13.13
N GLY A 391 47.38 19.91 -12.03
CA GLY A 391 48.50 20.76 -11.59
C GLY A 391 48.67 22.04 -12.41
N ALA A 392 47.70 22.38 -13.26
CA ALA A 392 47.68 23.57 -14.11
C ALA A 392 46.25 24.08 -14.27
N LEU A 393 46.07 25.37 -14.61
CA LEU A 393 44.76 25.91 -14.98
C LEU A 393 44.31 25.37 -16.35
N PRO A 394 43.00 25.25 -16.61
CA PRO A 394 42.53 24.83 -17.93
C PRO A 394 43.00 25.84 -18.99
N PRO A 395 43.39 25.39 -20.20
CA PRO A 395 43.79 26.30 -21.27
C PRO A 395 42.61 27.25 -21.57
N ALA A 396 42.85 28.56 -21.48
CA ALA A 396 41.83 29.57 -21.71
C ALA A 396 41.22 29.40 -23.11
N GLU A 397 39.89 29.32 -23.20
CA GLU A 397 39.20 29.37 -24.49
C GLU A 397 39.48 30.72 -25.15
N ASN A 398 40.26 30.68 -26.23
CA ASN A 398 40.62 31.76 -27.15
C ASN A 398 39.81 33.07 -26.98
N HIS A 399 40.30 33.99 -26.16
CA HIS A 399 40.19 35.40 -26.54
C HIS A 399 41.33 35.65 -27.53
N GLN A 400 40.98 36.07 -28.74
CA GLN A 400 41.94 36.62 -29.70
C GLN A 400 42.63 37.81 -29.03
N ILE A 401 43.82 37.57 -28.48
CA ILE A 401 44.74 38.63 -28.11
C ILE A 401 45.73 38.70 -29.25
N ASP A 402 45.64 39.80 -29.99
CA ASP A 402 46.60 40.20 -31.01
C ASP A 402 48.02 40.01 -30.49
N ALA A 403 48.81 39.32 -31.30
CA ALA A 403 50.22 39.11 -31.08
C ALA A 403 50.93 40.46 -30.89
N SER A 404 51.51 40.67 -29.71
CA SER A 404 52.68 41.54 -29.57
C SER A 404 53.72 40.83 -28.72
N ASP A 405 54.93 40.87 -29.26
CA ASP A 405 56.14 40.17 -28.85
C ASP A 405 56.49 40.39 -27.38
N ASP A 406 56.37 39.36 -26.52
CA ASP A 406 57.20 39.22 -25.31
C ASP A 406 57.25 37.79 -24.70
N ASP A 407 56.61 36.78 -25.29
CA ASP A 407 56.53 35.42 -24.73
C ASP A 407 57.73 34.49 -25.01
N THR A 408 58.92 35.03 -25.28
CA THR A 408 60.13 34.20 -25.47
C THR A 408 60.84 33.78 -24.18
N ILE A 409 60.38 34.22 -23.00
CA ILE A 409 61.05 33.90 -21.72
C ILE A 409 60.34 32.77 -20.94
N ILE A 410 59.04 32.54 -21.12
CA ILE A 410 58.28 31.53 -20.34
C ILE A 410 58.29 30.13 -20.99
N SER A 411 58.96 29.94 -22.13
CA SER A 411 59.13 28.61 -22.73
C SER A 411 60.28 27.79 -22.10
N SER A 412 61.02 28.35 -21.14
CA SER A 412 62.24 27.76 -20.57
C SER A 412 62.07 27.13 -19.17
N LEU A 413 60.86 27.14 -18.60
CA LEU A 413 60.56 26.58 -17.26
C LEU A 413 59.50 25.47 -17.27
N GLN A 414 59.32 24.77 -18.40
CA GLN A 414 58.62 23.49 -18.37
C GLN A 414 59.51 22.42 -17.73
N PRO A 415 59.08 21.73 -16.65
CA PRO A 415 59.76 20.54 -16.18
C PRO A 415 59.73 19.50 -17.30
N GLN A 416 60.91 19.07 -17.75
CA GLN A 416 61.05 18.01 -18.74
C GLN A 416 60.29 16.77 -18.27
N HIS A 417 59.25 16.39 -19.00
CA HIS A 417 58.51 15.14 -18.82
C HIS A 417 59.43 13.94 -19.10
N VAL A 418 60.15 13.49 -18.08
CA VAL A 418 60.83 12.20 -18.11
C VAL A 418 59.82 11.12 -17.70
N ALA A 419 59.37 10.35 -18.69
CA ALA A 419 58.85 8.99 -18.60
C ALA A 419 57.90 8.65 -17.41
N ARG A 420 56.61 8.96 -17.52
CA ARG A 420 55.57 8.15 -16.86
C ARG A 420 55.28 6.93 -17.74
N GLN A 421 55.98 5.83 -17.47
CA GLN A 421 55.70 4.52 -18.05
C GLN A 421 54.26 4.10 -17.73
N ASN A 422 53.51 3.72 -18.77
CA ASN A 422 52.32 2.87 -18.80
C ASN A 422 51.49 2.79 -17.50
N PHE A 423 50.67 3.81 -17.26
CA PHE A 423 49.48 3.68 -16.41
C PHE A 423 48.25 3.54 -17.31
N PRO A 424 47.29 2.64 -17.00
CA PRO A 424 46.06 2.54 -17.78
C PRO A 424 45.30 3.86 -17.67
N GLN A 425 45.36 4.66 -18.74
CA GLN A 425 44.46 5.78 -18.93
C GLN A 425 43.05 5.19 -19.06
N ARG A 426 42.16 5.50 -18.10
CA ARG A 426 40.72 5.33 -18.32
C ARG A 426 40.41 6.12 -19.59
N SER A 427 39.90 5.43 -20.59
CA SER A 427 39.59 5.96 -21.91
C SER A 427 38.73 7.21 -21.79
N ASN A 428 39.23 8.32 -22.32
CA ASN A 428 38.47 9.54 -22.54
C ASN A 428 37.21 9.20 -23.36
N GLY A 429 36.04 9.56 -22.83
CA GLY A 429 34.79 9.63 -23.60
C GLY A 429 33.74 8.56 -23.31
N GLU A 430 33.38 8.34 -22.04
CA GLU A 430 31.99 7.93 -21.78
C GLU A 430 31.17 9.22 -21.53
N PRO A 431 30.07 9.44 -22.29
CA PRO A 431 29.18 10.57 -22.05
C PRO A 431 28.63 10.46 -20.63
N GLN A 432 28.53 11.60 -19.96
CA GLN A 432 27.88 11.85 -18.66
C GLN A 432 26.82 10.79 -18.37
N THR A 433 27.22 9.71 -17.68
CA THR A 433 26.33 8.57 -17.48
C THR A 433 25.29 9.01 -16.47
N ASP A 434 24.04 9.06 -16.92
CA ASP A 434 22.89 9.34 -16.05
C ASP A 434 23.00 8.45 -14.80
N ILE A 435 23.08 9.10 -13.64
CA ILE A 435 23.33 8.46 -12.34
C ILE A 435 22.26 7.40 -12.09
N LYS A 436 21.01 7.70 -12.40
CA LYS A 436 19.88 6.78 -12.24
C LYS A 436 20.00 5.59 -13.17
N LEU A 437 20.51 5.76 -14.40
CA LEU A 437 20.79 4.65 -15.31
C LEU A 437 21.93 3.75 -14.79
N ALA A 438 22.98 4.34 -14.21
CA ALA A 438 24.07 3.58 -13.59
C ALA A 438 23.57 2.75 -12.39
N MET A 439 22.68 3.32 -11.57
CA MET A 439 22.02 2.61 -10.48
C MET A 439 21.14 1.45 -10.98
N ASN A 440 20.31 1.67 -12.00
CA ASN A 440 19.50 0.61 -12.62
C ASN A 440 20.39 -0.54 -13.14
N LYS A 441 21.51 -0.24 -13.80
CA LYS A 441 22.45 -1.27 -14.27
C LYS A 441 23.10 -2.05 -13.13
N ALA A 442 23.46 -1.37 -12.03
CA ALA A 442 24.01 -2.04 -10.86
C ALA A 442 22.99 -3.00 -10.22
N PHE A 443 21.75 -2.55 -10.12
CA PHE A 443 20.62 -3.32 -9.63
C PHE A 443 20.30 -4.54 -10.49
N ASP A 444 20.23 -4.38 -11.82
CA ASP A 444 20.06 -5.49 -12.76
C ASP A 444 21.17 -6.53 -12.64
N LYS A 445 22.40 -6.09 -12.37
CA LYS A 445 23.55 -6.98 -12.17
C LYS A 445 23.40 -7.84 -10.91
N ILE A 446 22.83 -7.29 -9.84
CA ILE A 446 22.56 -8.02 -8.60
C ILE A 446 21.41 -9.01 -8.79
N LEU A 447 20.34 -8.59 -9.47
CA LEU A 447 19.19 -9.45 -9.80
C LEU A 447 19.55 -10.66 -10.67
N ARG A 448 20.61 -10.55 -11.50
CA ARG A 448 21.12 -11.61 -12.37
C ARG A 448 22.36 -12.32 -11.83
N SER A 449 22.72 -12.08 -10.57
CA SER A 449 23.94 -12.65 -9.98
C SER A 449 23.87 -14.18 -9.89
N GLU A 450 25.04 -14.82 -9.97
CA GLU A 450 25.18 -16.29 -9.90
C GLU A 450 24.96 -16.84 -8.48
N GLN A 451 24.96 -15.98 -7.46
CA GLN A 451 24.72 -16.36 -6.07
C GLN A 451 23.22 -16.45 -5.80
N THR A 452 22.72 -17.67 -5.62
CA THR A 452 21.28 -17.94 -5.40
C THR A 452 20.70 -17.16 -4.21
N SER A 453 21.42 -17.12 -3.07
CA SER A 453 20.97 -16.41 -1.87
C SER A 453 20.84 -14.90 -2.07
N LEU A 454 21.77 -14.29 -2.83
CA LEU A 454 21.72 -12.87 -3.15
C LEU A 454 20.59 -12.55 -4.13
N ALA A 455 20.37 -13.42 -5.12
CA ALA A 455 19.29 -13.25 -6.10
C ALA A 455 17.91 -13.42 -5.44
N GLU A 456 17.75 -14.33 -4.47
CA GLU A 456 16.53 -14.49 -3.68
C GLU A 456 16.28 -13.28 -2.77
N SER A 457 17.30 -12.82 -2.05
CA SER A 457 17.23 -11.61 -1.24
C SER A 457 16.89 -10.38 -2.11
N ALA A 458 17.51 -10.20 -3.27
CA ALA A 458 17.20 -9.09 -4.18
C ALA A 458 15.77 -9.13 -4.76
N ARG A 459 15.12 -10.30 -4.77
CA ARG A 459 13.71 -10.46 -5.18
C ARG A 459 12.71 -10.14 -4.07
N ASN A 460 13.17 -10.01 -2.83
CA ASN A 460 12.32 -9.63 -1.70
C ASN A 460 11.62 -8.28 -2.00
N PRO A 461 10.29 -8.18 -1.82
CA PRO A 461 9.54 -6.95 -2.10
C PRO A 461 10.08 -5.70 -1.41
N PHE A 462 10.63 -5.80 -0.20
CA PHE A 462 11.21 -4.65 0.51
C PHE A 462 12.49 -4.14 -0.17
N HIS A 463 13.38 -5.03 -0.61
CA HIS A 463 14.59 -4.67 -1.33
C HIS A 463 14.28 -4.07 -2.71
N VAL A 464 13.30 -4.62 -3.43
CA VAL A 464 12.81 -4.04 -4.68
C VAL A 464 12.23 -2.64 -4.43
N ALA A 465 11.46 -2.45 -3.36
CA ALA A 465 10.94 -1.14 -2.98
C ALA A 465 12.08 -0.14 -2.67
N GLN A 466 13.08 -0.53 -1.87
CA GLN A 466 14.25 0.31 -1.57
C GLN A 466 14.98 0.78 -2.84
N MET A 467 15.19 -0.14 -3.80
CA MET A 467 15.85 0.17 -5.08
C MET A 467 15.02 1.13 -5.93
N TRP A 468 13.71 0.91 -6.04
CA TRP A 468 12.84 1.71 -6.92
C TRP A 468 12.54 3.08 -6.32
N LEU A 469 12.49 3.18 -4.98
CA LEU A 469 12.49 4.47 -4.27
C LEU A 469 13.76 5.26 -4.58
N ALA A 470 14.93 4.61 -4.55
CA ALA A 470 16.20 5.26 -4.86
C ALA A 470 16.32 5.71 -6.34
N ILE A 471 15.71 4.99 -7.29
CA ILE A 471 15.68 5.37 -8.72
C ILE A 471 14.59 6.41 -9.03
N ASP A 472 13.64 6.61 -8.12
CA ASP A 472 12.45 7.45 -8.33
C ASP A 472 11.43 6.85 -9.33
N LYS A 473 11.28 5.52 -9.31
CA LYS A 473 10.30 4.76 -10.14
C LYS A 473 9.18 4.17 -9.28
N ILE A 474 8.47 5.05 -8.59
CA ILE A 474 7.45 4.65 -7.60
C ILE A 474 6.16 4.13 -8.26
N ASN A 475 5.75 4.74 -9.37
CA ASN A 475 4.55 4.30 -10.09
C ASN A 475 4.71 2.90 -10.67
N ASP A 476 5.86 2.63 -11.30
CA ASP A 476 6.19 1.30 -11.78
C ASP A 476 6.13 0.29 -10.61
N LEU A 477 6.62 0.68 -9.41
CA LEU A 477 6.69 -0.21 -8.24
C LEU A 477 5.29 -0.66 -7.84
N PHE A 478 4.35 0.29 -7.76
CA PHE A 478 2.97 0.00 -7.42
C PHE A 478 2.27 -0.83 -8.50
N THR A 479 2.49 -0.53 -9.79
CA THR A 479 1.94 -1.36 -10.88
C THR A 479 2.48 -2.79 -10.80
N SER A 480 3.80 -2.96 -10.66
CA SER A 480 4.45 -4.27 -10.54
C SER A 480 4.01 -5.04 -9.30
N PHE A 481 3.80 -4.35 -8.17
CA PHE A 481 3.29 -4.98 -6.96
C PHE A 481 1.82 -5.36 -7.11
N SER A 482 0.99 -4.51 -7.73
CA SER A 482 -0.44 -4.79 -7.97
C SER A 482 -0.67 -5.99 -8.89
N ASP A 483 0.18 -6.19 -9.89
CA ASP A 483 0.13 -7.37 -10.74
C ASP A 483 0.62 -8.61 -10.01
N ARG A 484 1.68 -8.48 -9.20
CA ARG A 484 2.11 -9.56 -8.31
C ARG A 484 1.08 -9.88 -7.26
N LEU A 485 0.26 -8.95 -6.77
CA LEU A 485 -0.79 -9.25 -5.79
C LEU A 485 -1.77 -10.31 -6.29
N LYS A 486 -2.03 -10.36 -7.60
CA LYS A 486 -2.89 -11.38 -8.22
C LYS A 486 -2.29 -12.78 -8.09
N SER A 487 -0.97 -12.93 -8.21
CA SER A 487 -0.25 -14.21 -8.05
C SER A 487 0.23 -14.47 -6.62
N ALA A 488 0.42 -13.41 -5.82
CA ALA A 488 0.98 -13.44 -4.47
C ALA A 488 0.07 -14.14 -3.46
N SER A 489 -1.23 -14.27 -3.77
CA SER A 489 -2.15 -15.08 -2.96
C SER A 489 -1.78 -16.57 -2.91
N GLU A 490 -1.00 -17.05 -3.87
CA GLU A 490 -0.48 -18.43 -3.92
C GLU A 490 0.96 -18.54 -3.39
N ASP A 491 1.78 -17.48 -3.57
CA ASP A 491 3.22 -17.51 -3.29
C ASP A 491 3.60 -17.16 -1.84
N PHE A 492 2.80 -16.35 -1.13
CA PHE A 492 3.13 -15.85 0.21
C PHE A 492 2.22 -16.41 1.30
N THR A 493 2.78 -16.58 2.50
CA THR A 493 1.94 -16.85 3.69
C THR A 493 1.07 -15.64 4.00
N ARG A 494 -0.11 -15.88 4.59
CA ARG A 494 -1.08 -14.83 4.92
C ARG A 494 -0.48 -13.70 5.77
N GLU A 495 0.37 -14.04 6.74
CA GLU A 495 1.03 -13.08 7.62
C GLU A 495 2.05 -12.19 6.87
N HIS A 496 2.80 -12.76 5.93
CA HIS A 496 3.74 -11.97 5.14
C HIS A 496 3.00 -11.07 4.15
N LEU A 497 1.88 -11.54 3.59
CA LEU A 497 1.04 -10.73 2.71
C LEU A 497 0.36 -9.58 3.46
N SER A 498 -0.14 -9.81 4.69
CA SER A 498 -0.72 -8.75 5.52
C SER A 498 0.32 -7.69 5.90
N HIS A 499 1.54 -8.12 6.22
CA HIS A 499 2.66 -7.24 6.52
C HIS A 499 3.06 -6.36 5.33
N LEU A 500 3.19 -6.95 4.13
CA LEU A 500 3.49 -6.23 2.89
C LEU A 500 2.38 -5.27 2.49
N LEU A 501 1.12 -5.71 2.51
CA LEU A 501 -0.03 -4.87 2.18
C LEU A 501 -0.16 -3.69 3.14
N ARG A 502 0.12 -3.90 4.43
CA ARG A 502 0.21 -2.81 5.41
C ARG A 502 1.28 -1.80 4.97
N PHE A 503 2.51 -2.25 4.77
CA PHE A 503 3.62 -1.37 4.39
C PHE A 503 3.30 -0.53 3.14
N PHE A 504 2.89 -1.18 2.04
CA PHE A 504 2.61 -0.47 0.78
C PHE A 504 1.41 0.47 0.89
N SER A 505 0.37 0.11 1.67
CA SER A 505 -0.77 1.00 1.91
C SER A 505 -0.34 2.27 2.65
N HIS A 506 0.46 2.13 3.71
CA HIS A 506 0.95 3.27 4.49
C HIS A 506 1.93 4.11 3.67
N LEU A 507 2.74 3.49 2.80
CA LEU A 507 3.62 4.19 1.88
C LEU A 507 2.82 5.04 0.88
N ILE A 508 1.75 4.50 0.28
CA ILE A 508 0.86 5.27 -0.62
C ILE A 508 0.27 6.48 0.11
N LEU A 509 -0.24 6.29 1.33
CA LEU A 509 -0.83 7.37 2.11
C LEU A 509 0.20 8.43 2.50
N PHE A 510 1.43 8.02 2.85
CA PHE A 510 2.54 8.93 3.11
C PHE A 510 2.89 9.77 1.88
N LEU A 511 2.99 9.15 0.70
CA LEU A 511 3.30 9.85 -0.55
C LEU A 511 2.19 10.84 -0.94
N ARG A 512 0.92 10.48 -0.74
CA ARG A 512 -0.22 11.38 -0.97
C ARG A 512 -0.21 12.56 0.00
N ALA A 513 0.21 12.36 1.25
CA ALA A 513 0.34 13.45 2.22
C ALA A 513 1.44 14.47 1.84
N ILE A 514 2.43 14.05 1.05
CA ILE A 514 3.52 14.90 0.53
C ILE A 514 3.17 15.49 -0.85
N ASP A 515 1.95 15.25 -1.37
CA ASP A 515 1.47 15.67 -2.69
C ASP A 515 2.29 15.08 -3.86
N GLU A 516 2.89 13.91 -3.67
CA GLU A 516 3.60 13.18 -4.72
C GLU A 516 2.61 12.47 -5.67
N LYS A 517 2.87 12.49 -6.98
CA LYS A 517 1.96 11.92 -7.98
C LYS A 517 2.05 10.41 -8.03
N VAL A 518 1.12 9.75 -7.36
CA VAL A 518 0.98 8.28 -7.36
C VAL A 518 -0.09 7.82 -8.34
N ASP A 519 0.17 6.75 -9.10
CA ASP A 519 -0.81 6.09 -9.95
C ASP A 519 -2.04 5.65 -9.15
N SER A 520 -3.22 6.13 -9.57
CA SER A 520 -4.47 5.90 -8.87
C SER A 520 -4.96 4.47 -8.97
N GLU A 521 -4.75 3.79 -10.09
CA GLU A 521 -5.31 2.44 -10.31
C GLU A 521 -4.57 1.40 -9.46
N ALA A 522 -3.23 1.37 -9.53
CA ALA A 522 -2.42 0.48 -8.72
C ALA A 522 -2.60 0.76 -7.22
N SER A 523 -2.67 2.04 -6.83
CA SER A 523 -2.92 2.42 -5.43
C SER A 523 -4.25 1.90 -4.91
N ASN A 524 -5.32 2.07 -5.69
CA ASN A 524 -6.65 1.60 -5.31
C ASN A 524 -6.68 0.06 -5.21
N ALA A 525 -5.96 -0.66 -6.08
CA ALA A 525 -5.87 -2.12 -5.99
C ALA A 525 -5.19 -2.58 -4.69
N ILE A 526 -4.08 -1.94 -4.29
CA ILE A 526 -3.34 -2.26 -3.06
C ILE A 526 -4.18 -1.94 -1.82
N LEU A 527 -4.80 -0.76 -1.76
CA LEU A 527 -5.65 -0.37 -0.64
C LEU A 527 -6.88 -1.28 -0.51
N ARG A 528 -7.49 -1.72 -1.62
CA ARG A 528 -8.57 -2.73 -1.60
C ARG A 528 -8.10 -4.05 -1.01
N GLY A 529 -6.92 -4.53 -1.41
CA GLY A 529 -6.32 -5.74 -0.85
C GLY A 529 -6.09 -5.62 0.66
N TYR A 530 -5.62 -4.45 1.12
CA TYR A 530 -5.43 -4.20 2.54
C TYR A 530 -6.73 -4.14 3.33
N VAL A 531 -7.79 -3.53 2.79
CA VAL A 531 -9.13 -3.54 3.41
C VAL A 531 -9.66 -4.97 3.58
N GLN A 532 -9.45 -5.86 2.60
CA GLN A 532 -9.81 -7.27 2.69
C GLN A 532 -9.03 -7.99 3.81
N VAL A 533 -7.74 -7.67 3.99
CA VAL A 533 -6.95 -8.20 5.12
C VAL A 533 -7.49 -7.71 6.45
N LEU A 534 -7.82 -6.42 6.58
CA LEU A 534 -8.42 -5.86 7.79
C LEU A 534 -9.77 -6.50 8.13
N GLU A 535 -10.55 -6.85 7.11
CA GLU A 535 -11.79 -7.59 7.25
C GLU A 535 -11.55 -9.01 7.81
N MET A 536 -10.56 -9.74 7.27
CA MET A 536 -10.19 -11.07 7.78
C MET A 536 -9.69 -11.03 9.23
N GLU A 537 -8.97 -9.98 9.61
CA GLU A 537 -8.47 -9.75 10.98
C GLU A 537 -9.54 -9.15 11.94
N ASN A 538 -10.80 -9.02 11.48
CA ASN A 538 -11.94 -8.45 12.22
C ASN A 538 -11.70 -7.02 12.76
N LYS A 539 -10.89 -6.21 12.06
CA LYS A 539 -10.58 -4.81 12.42
C LYS A 539 -11.56 -3.82 11.79
N HIS A 540 -12.85 -4.01 12.07
CA HIS A 540 -13.97 -3.24 11.54
C HIS A 540 -13.89 -1.72 11.80
N ASN A 541 -13.21 -1.30 12.86
CA ASN A 541 -13.08 0.12 13.22
C ASN A 541 -12.16 0.89 12.25
N LEU A 542 -11.19 0.21 11.63
CA LEU A 542 -10.18 0.84 10.78
C LEU A 542 -10.58 0.86 9.29
N ILE A 543 -11.51 -0.01 8.88
CA ILE A 543 -11.92 -0.15 7.48
C ILE A 543 -12.49 1.16 6.94
N ALA A 544 -13.36 1.84 7.69
CA ALA A 544 -13.95 3.11 7.26
C ALA A 544 -12.89 4.20 7.03
N PHE A 545 -11.86 4.25 7.90
CA PHE A 545 -10.73 5.17 7.75
C PHE A 545 -9.96 4.92 6.45
N TYR A 546 -9.53 3.68 6.19
CA TYR A 546 -8.77 3.38 4.97
C TYR A 546 -9.59 3.49 3.70
N VAL A 547 -10.90 3.22 3.76
CA VAL A 547 -11.77 3.31 2.58
C VAL A 547 -12.04 4.76 2.16
N ALA A 548 -12.10 5.68 3.11
CA ALA A 548 -12.19 7.11 2.82
C ALA A 548 -10.98 7.64 2.04
N GLU A 549 -9.83 6.96 2.13
CA GLU A 549 -8.62 7.33 1.39
C GLU A 549 -8.58 6.84 -0.05
N LEU A 550 -9.51 5.97 -0.47
CA LEU A 550 -9.61 5.60 -1.88
C LEU A 550 -10.28 6.73 -2.68
N GLN A 551 -10.11 6.71 -4.00
CA GLN A 551 -10.93 7.53 -4.88
C GLN A 551 -12.43 7.31 -4.58
N PRO A 552 -13.27 8.36 -4.62
CA PRO A 552 -14.62 8.31 -4.08
C PRO A 552 -15.47 7.22 -4.72
N GLU A 553 -15.31 6.94 -6.01
CA GLU A 553 -16.04 5.88 -6.71
C GLU A 553 -15.65 4.48 -6.23
N SER A 554 -14.34 4.20 -6.14
CA SER A 554 -13.83 2.90 -5.68
C SER A 554 -14.01 2.71 -4.18
N GLY A 555 -13.95 3.78 -3.40
CA GLY A 555 -14.15 3.77 -1.96
C GLY A 555 -15.59 3.37 -1.61
N VAL A 556 -16.57 4.02 -2.24
CA VAL A 556 -17.99 3.69 -2.06
C VAL A 556 -18.28 2.22 -2.41
N GLU A 557 -17.74 1.72 -3.53
CA GLU A 557 -17.93 0.32 -3.93
C GLU A 557 -17.27 -0.67 -2.96
N THR A 558 -16.07 -0.38 -2.49
CA THR A 558 -15.32 -1.25 -1.58
C THR A 558 -15.99 -1.30 -0.20
N TYR A 559 -16.44 -0.15 0.31
CA TYR A 559 -17.20 -0.09 1.55
C TYR A 559 -18.53 -0.83 1.42
N ALA A 560 -19.24 -0.66 0.30
CA ALA A 560 -20.48 -1.37 0.03
C ALA A 560 -20.29 -2.89 0.02
N LYS A 561 -19.21 -3.41 -0.58
CA LYS A 561 -18.87 -4.84 -0.52
C LYS A 561 -18.60 -5.33 0.91
N TYR A 562 -17.94 -4.51 1.73
CA TYR A 562 -17.75 -4.80 3.15
C TYR A 562 -19.07 -4.81 3.95
N LEU A 563 -20.01 -3.92 3.62
CA LEU A 563 -21.34 -3.95 4.23
C LEU A 563 -22.12 -5.23 3.87
N ILE A 564 -21.93 -5.75 2.67
CA ILE A 564 -22.53 -7.02 2.22
C ILE A 564 -21.89 -8.20 2.95
N SER A 565 -20.56 -8.20 3.12
CA SER A 565 -19.84 -9.30 3.75
C SER A 565 -20.10 -9.46 5.26
N LEU A 566 -20.54 -8.39 5.95
CA LEU A 566 -21.09 -8.46 7.31
C LEU A 566 -22.29 -9.42 7.41
N GLY A 567 -22.94 -9.74 6.28
CA GLY A 567 -23.86 -10.84 6.11
C GLY A 567 -25.20 -10.69 6.83
N PRO A 568 -26.08 -11.72 6.73
CA PRO A 568 -27.40 -11.70 7.33
C PRO A 568 -27.34 -11.83 8.86
N SER A 569 -26.27 -12.38 9.45
CA SER A 569 -26.16 -12.63 10.91
C SER A 569 -25.98 -11.37 11.76
N ALA A 570 -25.57 -10.25 11.17
CA ALA A 570 -25.42 -8.99 11.90
C ALA A 570 -26.79 -8.42 12.34
N ASP A 571 -26.87 -7.95 13.58
CA ASP A 571 -28.05 -7.25 14.10
C ASP A 571 -28.13 -5.82 13.55
N PHE A 572 -29.34 -5.26 13.53
CA PHE A 572 -29.62 -3.88 13.08
C PHE A 572 -28.73 -2.80 13.75
N PRO A 573 -28.44 -2.84 15.08
CA PRO A 573 -27.56 -1.85 15.71
C PRO A 573 -26.13 -1.92 15.18
N THR A 574 -25.61 -3.12 14.91
CA THR A 574 -24.25 -3.31 14.39
C THR A 574 -24.14 -2.77 12.97
N ARG A 575 -25.16 -3.01 12.13
CA ARG A 575 -25.25 -2.41 10.78
C ARG A 575 -25.30 -0.88 10.85
N ARG A 576 -26.13 -0.34 11.76
CA ARG A 576 -26.22 1.11 11.97
C ARG A 576 -24.88 1.72 12.39
N VAL A 577 -24.18 1.09 13.33
CA VAL A 577 -22.85 1.57 13.76
C VAL A 577 -21.83 1.45 12.63
N ALA A 578 -21.84 0.37 11.85
CA ALA A 578 -20.98 0.25 10.68
C ALA A 578 -21.24 1.40 9.70
N LEU A 579 -22.49 1.62 9.28
CA LEU A 579 -22.83 2.67 8.33
C LEU A 579 -22.48 4.08 8.86
N LEU A 580 -22.74 4.37 10.14
CA LEU A 580 -22.40 5.67 10.74
C LEU A 580 -20.89 5.96 10.78
N ARG A 581 -20.03 4.94 10.83
CA ARG A 581 -18.57 5.14 10.76
C ARG A 581 -18.12 5.64 9.39
N ALA A 582 -18.86 5.33 8.32
CA ALA A 582 -18.58 5.90 7.02
C ALA A 582 -18.67 7.44 7.06
N LEU A 583 -19.66 7.97 7.80
CA LEU A 583 -19.86 9.40 7.99
C LEU A 583 -18.73 10.05 8.80
N GLU A 584 -18.23 9.38 9.85
CA GLU A 584 -17.11 9.88 10.66
C GLU A 584 -15.85 10.15 9.83
N HIS A 585 -15.66 9.40 8.74
CA HIS A 585 -14.49 9.49 7.86
C HIS A 585 -14.77 10.21 6.53
N GLY A 586 -15.95 10.83 6.36
CA GLY A 586 -16.26 11.67 5.20
C GLY A 586 -16.73 10.91 3.95
N LEU A 587 -17.14 9.65 4.07
CA LEU A 587 -17.81 8.92 2.98
C LEU A 587 -19.28 9.33 2.89
N ASP A 588 -19.80 9.43 1.66
CA ASP A 588 -21.21 9.72 1.41
C ASP A 588 -22.10 8.52 1.77
N LEU A 589 -22.82 8.67 2.89
CA LEU A 589 -23.74 7.69 3.45
C LEU A 589 -24.78 7.21 2.43
N SER A 590 -25.37 8.17 1.71
CA SER A 590 -26.43 7.91 0.74
C SER A 590 -25.90 7.11 -0.44
N ARG A 591 -24.74 7.48 -0.99
CA ARG A 591 -24.13 6.73 -2.09
C ARG A 591 -23.69 5.32 -1.69
N VAL A 592 -23.12 5.16 -0.49
CA VAL A 592 -22.69 3.86 0.06
C VAL A 592 -23.89 2.92 0.23
N ALA A 593 -24.96 3.37 0.89
CA ALA A 593 -26.14 2.57 1.13
C ALA A 593 -26.83 2.16 -0.20
N CYS A 594 -27.00 3.10 -1.13
CA CYS A 594 -27.54 2.82 -2.45
C CYS A 594 -26.69 1.83 -3.26
N THR A 595 -25.36 1.95 -3.18
CA THR A 595 -24.45 1.04 -3.90
C THR A 595 -24.47 -0.36 -3.30
N ALA A 596 -24.53 -0.49 -1.96
CA ALA A 596 -24.66 -1.79 -1.30
C ALA A 596 -25.94 -2.52 -1.75
N VAL A 597 -27.09 -1.83 -1.75
CA VAL A 597 -28.35 -2.42 -2.21
C VAL A 597 -28.29 -2.79 -3.69
N LYS A 598 -27.77 -1.92 -4.56
CA LYS A 598 -27.61 -2.22 -6.00
C LYS A 598 -26.74 -3.47 -6.23
N LEU A 599 -25.62 -3.61 -5.52
CA LEU A 599 -24.74 -4.78 -5.64
C LEU A 599 -25.44 -6.08 -5.20
N THR A 600 -26.17 -6.06 -4.07
CA THR A 600 -26.94 -7.25 -3.62
C THR A 600 -28.00 -7.66 -4.64
N LEU A 601 -28.69 -6.70 -5.26
CA LEU A 601 -29.69 -6.96 -6.30
C LEU A 601 -29.07 -7.51 -7.59
N GLN A 602 -27.89 -7.02 -7.98
CA GLN A 602 -27.15 -7.51 -9.15
C GLN A 602 -26.62 -8.94 -8.99
N GLU A 603 -26.17 -9.30 -7.79
CA GLU A 603 -25.70 -10.65 -7.48
C GLU A 603 -26.84 -11.68 -7.60
N ILE A 604 -28.06 -11.29 -7.23
CA ILE A 604 -29.21 -12.20 -7.19
C ILE A 604 -29.95 -12.27 -8.53
N THR A 605 -30.02 -11.18 -9.29
CA THR A 605 -30.50 -11.23 -10.68
C THR A 605 -29.66 -12.18 -11.54
N ARG A 606 -28.37 -12.36 -11.23
CA ARG A 606 -27.52 -13.42 -11.81
C ARG A 606 -27.80 -14.81 -11.24
N ALA A 607 -28.11 -14.92 -9.96
CA ALA A 607 -28.30 -16.20 -9.27
C ALA A 607 -29.66 -16.87 -9.50
N SER A 608 -30.68 -16.14 -9.99
CA SER A 608 -32.06 -16.57 -10.28
C SER A 608 -32.70 -17.44 -9.19
N LEU A 609 -33.57 -16.87 -8.36
CA LEU A 609 -34.40 -17.67 -7.45
C LEU A 609 -35.16 -18.77 -8.21
N GLU A 610 -35.15 -19.98 -7.67
CA GLU A 610 -35.96 -21.08 -8.18
C GLU A 610 -37.45 -20.71 -8.06
N SER A 611 -38.18 -20.77 -9.18
CA SER A 611 -39.60 -20.44 -9.21
C SER A 611 -40.38 -21.44 -8.36
N ASN A 612 -41.02 -20.97 -7.29
CA ASN A 612 -41.83 -21.82 -6.39
C ASN A 612 -43.19 -22.23 -7.00
N ARG A 613 -43.38 -22.01 -8.31
CA ARG A 613 -44.64 -22.18 -9.03
C ARG A 613 -44.92 -23.61 -9.48
N GLU A 614 -44.56 -24.62 -8.70
CA GLU A 614 -44.72 -26.01 -9.15
C GLU A 614 -46.17 -26.51 -9.15
N HIS A 615 -47.13 -25.89 -8.43
CA HIS A 615 -48.47 -26.48 -8.25
C HIS A 615 -49.63 -25.48 -8.04
N GLY A 616 -49.93 -24.58 -8.98
CA GLY A 616 -51.26 -23.93 -9.17
C GLY A 616 -51.85 -23.05 -8.05
N LEU A 617 -51.34 -23.15 -6.83
CA LEU A 617 -51.66 -22.41 -5.63
C LEU A 617 -50.32 -22.11 -4.98
N ASN A 618 -50.05 -20.84 -4.69
CA ASN A 618 -48.85 -20.43 -3.97
C ASN A 618 -48.78 -21.23 -2.66
N LYS A 619 -47.81 -22.14 -2.51
CA LYS A 619 -47.56 -22.79 -1.22
C LYS A 619 -47.07 -21.70 -0.27
N PHE A 620 -47.87 -21.34 0.74
CA PHE A 620 -47.45 -20.45 1.81
C PHE A 620 -46.45 -21.20 2.70
N SER A 621 -45.21 -21.33 2.25
CA SER A 621 -44.13 -21.89 3.06
C SER A 621 -43.68 -20.85 4.09
N HIS A 622 -43.89 -21.11 5.38
CA HIS A 622 -43.57 -20.18 6.47
C HIS A 622 -42.05 -19.93 6.68
N GLN A 623 -41.16 -20.59 5.93
CA GLN A 623 -39.72 -20.44 6.10
C GLN A 623 -39.11 -19.60 4.98
N LEU A 624 -38.51 -18.46 5.36
CA LEU A 624 -37.69 -17.63 4.48
C LEU A 624 -36.34 -18.29 4.25
N THR A 625 -35.89 -18.36 3.00
CA THR A 625 -34.52 -18.80 2.68
C THR A 625 -33.51 -17.74 3.13
N ASP A 626 -32.29 -18.13 3.47
CA ASP A 626 -31.24 -17.19 3.90
C ASP A 626 -30.99 -16.07 2.88
N LYS A 627 -31.02 -16.39 1.58
CA LYS A 627 -30.93 -15.41 0.48
C LYS A 627 -32.10 -14.41 0.45
N GLN A 628 -33.31 -14.86 0.77
CA GLN A 628 -34.49 -13.97 0.85
C GLN A 628 -34.37 -13.04 2.05
N ARG A 629 -33.87 -13.55 3.18
CA ARG A 629 -33.61 -12.77 4.39
C ARG A 629 -32.54 -11.71 4.17
N GLU A 630 -31.48 -12.03 3.43
CA GLU A 630 -30.42 -11.08 3.07
C GLU A 630 -30.95 -9.93 2.20
N LEU A 631 -31.80 -10.22 1.21
CA LEU A 631 -32.47 -9.20 0.40
C LEU A 631 -33.35 -8.26 1.22
N ILE A 632 -34.15 -8.82 2.13
CA ILE A 632 -35.03 -8.00 2.97
C ILE A 632 -34.17 -7.13 3.89
N ARG A 633 -33.07 -7.67 4.41
CA ARG A 633 -32.14 -6.95 5.29
C ARG A 633 -31.30 -5.90 4.55
N SER A 634 -31.06 -6.03 3.24
CA SER A 634 -30.32 -5.01 2.50
C SER A 634 -31.08 -3.67 2.46
N LEU A 635 -32.41 -3.68 2.55
CA LEU A 635 -33.22 -2.47 2.70
C LEU A 635 -32.95 -1.73 4.01
N GLU A 636 -32.48 -2.41 5.07
CA GLU A 636 -32.15 -1.78 6.35
C GLU A 636 -31.06 -0.70 6.17
N TRP A 637 -30.15 -0.87 5.21
CA TRP A 637 -29.12 0.13 4.90
C TRP A 637 -29.70 1.47 4.44
N LEU A 638 -30.83 1.44 3.72
CA LEU A 638 -31.51 2.64 3.22
C LEU A 638 -32.51 3.23 4.23
N ILE A 639 -32.89 2.46 5.27
CA ILE A 639 -33.82 2.91 6.31
C ILE A 639 -33.09 3.72 7.40
N ILE A 640 -31.76 3.67 7.45
CA ILE A 640 -30.96 4.39 8.45
C ILE A 640 -30.94 5.91 8.20
N ASP A 641 -30.92 6.35 6.93
CA ASP A 641 -30.80 7.76 6.55
C ASP A 641 -32.09 8.29 5.88
N PRO A 642 -32.71 9.37 6.42
CA PRO A 642 -33.87 10.01 5.80
C PRO A 642 -33.66 10.44 4.35
N ALA A 643 -32.44 10.82 3.95
CA ALA A 643 -32.15 11.20 2.57
C ALA A 643 -32.34 10.03 1.58
N THR A 644 -32.15 8.79 2.05
CA THR A 644 -32.28 7.58 1.23
C THR A 644 -33.68 6.95 1.24
N TYR A 645 -34.65 7.55 1.94
CA TYR A 645 -36.00 6.98 2.08
C TYR A 645 -36.75 6.80 0.75
N LEU A 646 -36.60 7.75 -0.18
CA LEU A 646 -37.21 7.62 -1.51
C LEU A 646 -36.64 6.41 -2.27
N GLU A 647 -35.33 6.23 -2.24
CA GLU A 647 -34.68 5.09 -2.88
C GLU A 647 -35.05 3.78 -2.17
N ALA A 648 -35.14 3.78 -0.83
CA ALA A 648 -35.60 2.64 -0.04
C ALA A 648 -36.97 2.16 -0.51
N LEU A 649 -37.89 3.10 -0.77
CA LEU A 649 -39.25 2.81 -1.23
C LEU A 649 -39.25 2.22 -2.65
N ILE A 650 -38.46 2.80 -3.56
CA ILE A 650 -38.34 2.31 -4.95
C ILE A 650 -37.75 0.89 -4.96
N GLN A 651 -36.72 0.63 -4.16
CA GLN A 651 -36.11 -0.69 -4.05
C GLN A 651 -36.99 -1.70 -3.30
N ALA A 652 -37.78 -1.27 -2.32
CA ALA A 652 -38.79 -2.12 -1.68
C ALA A 652 -39.86 -2.57 -2.69
N ASN A 653 -40.36 -1.65 -3.52
CA ASN A 653 -41.34 -1.98 -4.56
C ASN A 653 -40.77 -2.91 -5.63
N SER A 654 -39.49 -2.74 -6.02
CA SER A 654 -38.83 -3.65 -6.96
C SER A 654 -38.68 -5.07 -6.37
N LEU A 655 -38.32 -5.17 -5.08
CA LEU A 655 -38.24 -6.45 -4.36
C LEU A 655 -39.60 -7.13 -4.20
N ILE A 656 -40.65 -6.37 -3.88
CA ILE A 656 -42.02 -6.89 -3.80
C ILE A 656 -42.44 -7.45 -5.17
N ARG A 657 -42.20 -6.71 -6.26
CA ARG A 657 -42.45 -7.21 -7.63
C ARG A 657 -41.68 -8.49 -7.92
N TYR A 658 -40.40 -8.54 -7.58
CA TYR A 658 -39.56 -9.72 -7.77
C TYR A 658 -40.07 -10.95 -6.99
N PHE A 659 -40.42 -10.79 -5.71
CA PHE A 659 -40.92 -11.90 -4.90
C PHE A 659 -42.31 -12.37 -5.34
N LEU A 660 -43.21 -11.44 -5.70
CA LEU A 660 -44.55 -11.78 -6.19
C LEU A 660 -44.51 -12.48 -7.56
N THR A 661 -43.62 -12.05 -8.46
CA THR A 661 -43.41 -12.73 -9.75
C THR A 661 -42.69 -14.08 -9.56
N ALA A 662 -41.79 -14.24 -8.60
CA ALA A 662 -41.19 -15.55 -8.30
C ALA A 662 -42.14 -16.54 -7.58
N GLY A 663 -43.27 -16.05 -7.02
CA GLY A 663 -44.25 -16.88 -6.30
C GLY A 663 -43.95 -17.05 -4.80
N HIS A 664 -43.29 -16.07 -4.19
CA HIS A 664 -42.96 -16.05 -2.76
C HIS A 664 -43.68 -14.91 -2.01
N PRO A 665 -44.99 -15.02 -1.75
CA PRO A 665 -45.76 -13.95 -1.10
C PRO A 665 -45.30 -13.68 0.35
N ASN A 666 -44.74 -14.67 1.04
CA ASN A 666 -44.26 -14.50 2.42
C ASN A 666 -43.02 -13.60 2.52
N ALA A 667 -42.11 -13.66 1.54
CA ALA A 667 -40.95 -12.77 1.48
C ALA A 667 -41.38 -11.33 1.16
N ALA A 668 -42.33 -11.17 0.23
CA ALA A 668 -42.92 -9.87 -0.08
C ALA A 668 -43.65 -9.26 1.12
N ARG A 669 -44.37 -10.07 1.92
CA ARG A 669 -45.00 -9.62 3.17
C ARG A 669 -43.96 -9.07 4.16
N GLU A 670 -42.85 -9.80 4.34
CA GLU A 670 -41.79 -9.37 5.25
C GLU A 670 -41.14 -8.05 4.83
N VAL A 671 -41.02 -7.79 3.51
CA VAL A 671 -40.58 -6.47 2.99
C VAL A 671 -41.56 -5.36 3.37
N VAL A 672 -42.86 -5.60 3.28
CA VAL A 672 -43.87 -4.61 3.69
C VAL A 672 -43.81 -4.34 5.19
N CYS A 673 -43.57 -5.37 6.00
CA CYS A 673 -43.40 -5.24 7.45
C CYS A 673 -42.07 -4.55 7.85
N SER A 674 -41.02 -4.66 7.03
CA SER A 674 -39.70 -4.10 7.37
C SER A 674 -39.59 -2.60 7.17
N VAL A 675 -40.45 -2.00 6.34
CA VAL A 675 -40.49 -0.55 6.10
C VAL A 675 -41.31 0.15 7.20
N PRO A 676 -40.71 1.04 8.01
CA PRO A 676 -41.43 1.77 9.05
C PRO A 676 -42.51 2.70 8.47
N ALA A 677 -43.64 2.84 9.17
CA ALA A 677 -44.73 3.73 8.75
C ALA A 677 -44.28 5.21 8.64
N ASP A 678 -43.28 5.58 9.43
CA ASP A 678 -42.71 6.93 9.48
C ASP A 678 -42.05 7.32 8.15
N VAL A 679 -41.49 6.36 7.41
CA VAL A 679 -40.82 6.59 6.11
C VAL A 679 -41.79 7.24 5.12
N LEU A 680 -43.03 6.74 5.02
CA LEU A 680 -44.05 7.29 4.13
C LEU A 680 -44.44 8.72 4.53
N SER A 681 -44.52 9.00 5.83
CA SER A 681 -44.85 10.32 6.35
C SER A 681 -43.74 11.34 6.08
N VAL A 682 -42.48 10.94 6.24
CA VAL A 682 -41.30 11.78 6.01
C VAL A 682 -41.12 12.08 4.53
N ILE A 683 -41.28 11.10 3.64
CA ILE A 683 -41.24 11.34 2.18
C ILE A 683 -42.38 12.29 1.76
N ALA A 684 -43.57 12.13 2.32
CA ALA A 684 -44.71 13.01 2.03
C ALA A 684 -44.52 14.45 2.56
N GLN A 685 -43.79 14.61 3.68
CA GLN A 685 -43.48 15.90 4.32
C GLN A 685 -42.21 16.57 3.77
N GLY A 686 -41.29 15.81 3.17
CA GLY A 686 -39.98 16.26 2.64
C GLY A 686 -40.03 17.18 1.42
N LYS A 687 -41.11 17.95 1.26
CA LYS A 687 -41.10 19.14 0.40
C LYS A 687 -40.39 20.25 1.18
N ASP A 688 -39.22 20.65 0.72
CA ASP A 688 -38.62 21.92 1.16
C ASP A 688 -39.65 23.05 0.91
N PRO A 689 -40.16 23.76 1.94
CA PRO A 689 -41.14 24.83 1.75
C PRO A 689 -40.58 26.06 1.02
N LEU A 690 -39.27 26.07 0.74
CA LEU A 690 -38.48 27.18 0.21
C LEU A 690 -37.82 26.88 -1.15
N ALA A 691 -37.93 25.66 -1.68
CA ALA A 691 -37.38 25.34 -3.00
C ALA A 691 -38.35 25.83 -4.09
N GLU A 692 -37.85 26.66 -5.01
CA GLU A 692 -38.62 27.14 -6.17
C GLU A 692 -39.14 25.96 -7.02
N PRO A 693 -40.31 26.10 -7.67
CA PRO A 693 -40.98 25.03 -8.39
C PRO A 693 -40.35 24.77 -9.78
N GLU A 694 -39.06 24.44 -9.81
CA GLU A 694 -38.39 23.95 -11.03
C GLU A 694 -38.43 22.42 -11.16
N ALA A 695 -38.90 21.69 -10.13
CA ALA A 695 -38.92 20.22 -10.07
C ALA A 695 -40.31 19.59 -10.26
N GLY A 696 -41.00 19.90 -11.35
CA GLY A 696 -42.31 19.32 -11.68
C GLY A 696 -42.32 17.79 -11.81
N ASP A 697 -41.19 17.16 -12.14
CA ASP A 697 -41.12 15.72 -12.47
C ASP A 697 -40.82 14.80 -11.28
N ILE A 698 -40.10 15.27 -10.26
CA ILE A 698 -39.71 14.43 -9.09
C ILE A 698 -40.92 14.12 -8.20
N THR A 699 -41.88 15.04 -8.13
CA THR A 699 -43.10 14.86 -7.31
C THR A 699 -44.02 13.76 -7.83
N GLY A 700 -44.08 13.57 -9.16
CA GLY A 700 -44.89 12.51 -9.78
C GLY A 700 -44.33 11.12 -9.47
N ASN A 701 -43.01 10.94 -9.64
CA ASN A 701 -42.33 9.68 -9.35
C ASN A 701 -42.40 9.32 -7.85
N THR A 702 -42.27 10.32 -6.97
CA THR A 702 -42.41 10.13 -5.52
C THR A 702 -43.83 9.68 -5.15
N HIS A 703 -44.85 10.34 -5.71
CA HIS A 703 -46.24 9.97 -5.48
C HIS A 703 -46.56 8.56 -5.98
N ASN A 704 -46.03 8.19 -7.16
CA ASN A 704 -46.25 6.89 -7.77
C ASN A 704 -45.57 5.74 -6.99
N ALA A 705 -44.39 5.98 -6.41
CA ALA A 705 -43.74 5.02 -5.53
C ALA A 705 -44.54 4.78 -4.23
N ILE A 706 -45.08 5.86 -3.64
CA ILE A 706 -45.95 5.77 -2.45
C ILE A 706 -47.23 5.02 -2.79
N LEU A 707 -47.87 5.36 -3.91
CA LEU A 707 -49.11 4.72 -4.37
C LEU A 707 -48.92 3.21 -4.52
N GLU A 708 -47.90 2.79 -5.26
CA GLU A 708 -47.57 1.37 -5.46
C GLU A 708 -47.35 0.64 -4.12
N PHE A 709 -46.58 1.21 -3.20
CA PHE A 709 -46.33 0.59 -1.89
C PHE A 709 -47.61 0.49 -1.05
N THR A 710 -48.44 1.54 -1.03
CA THR A 710 -49.72 1.52 -0.30
C THR A 710 -50.67 0.46 -0.86
N GLN A 711 -50.71 0.30 -2.19
CA GLN A 711 -51.50 -0.73 -2.86
C GLN A 711 -51.02 -2.16 -2.53
N TYR A 712 -49.72 -2.36 -2.34
CA TYR A 712 -49.20 -3.63 -1.82
C TYR A 712 -49.57 -3.87 -0.37
N ARG A 713 -49.52 -2.85 0.49
CA ARG A 713 -49.95 -2.96 1.88
C ARG A 713 -51.42 -3.34 1.98
N ASP A 714 -52.29 -2.70 1.20
CA ASP A 714 -53.72 -3.01 1.17
C ASP A 714 -53.97 -4.45 0.69
N PHE A 715 -53.21 -4.91 -0.30
CA PHE A 715 -53.25 -6.30 -0.76
C PHE A 715 -52.89 -7.31 0.35
N PHE A 716 -51.79 -7.09 1.07
CA PHE A 716 -51.41 -7.99 2.16
C PHE A 716 -52.37 -7.93 3.35
N ASN A 717 -52.96 -6.76 3.64
CA ASN A 717 -54.04 -6.63 4.63
C ASN A 717 -55.25 -7.51 4.24
N CYS A 718 -55.65 -7.54 2.96
CA CYS A 718 -56.72 -8.44 2.50
C CYS A 718 -56.37 -9.93 2.70
N LEU A 719 -55.12 -10.31 2.45
CA LEU A 719 -54.67 -11.69 2.68
C LEU A 719 -54.68 -12.05 4.17
N GLU A 720 -54.28 -11.14 5.05
CA GLU A 720 -54.32 -11.35 6.49
C GLU A 720 -55.75 -11.48 7.02
N LEU A 721 -56.66 -10.62 6.57
CA LEU A 721 -58.09 -10.73 6.88
C LEU A 721 -58.66 -12.08 6.43
N HIS A 722 -58.25 -12.60 5.28
CA HIS A 722 -58.67 -13.93 4.83
C HIS A 722 -58.17 -15.03 5.75
N VAL A 723 -56.90 -14.98 6.17
CA VAL A 723 -56.34 -15.97 7.12
C VAL A 723 -57.10 -15.93 8.45
N GLN A 724 -57.47 -14.74 8.93
CA GLN A 724 -58.29 -14.59 10.15
C GLN A 724 -59.70 -15.18 9.97
N VAL A 725 -60.34 -15.00 8.81
CA VAL A 725 -61.64 -15.63 8.51
C VAL A 725 -61.51 -17.15 8.48
N ASP A 726 -60.48 -17.71 7.84
CA ASP A 726 -60.22 -19.15 7.82
C ASP A 726 -59.94 -19.71 9.23
N GLU A 727 -59.19 -18.97 10.05
CA GLU A 727 -58.91 -19.34 11.44
C GLU A 727 -60.20 -19.40 12.26
N ILE A 728 -61.06 -18.38 12.14
CA ILE A 728 -62.38 -18.39 12.79
C ILE A 728 -63.20 -19.59 12.28
N LEU A 729 -63.29 -19.82 10.96
CA LEU A 729 -64.01 -20.97 10.39
C LEU A 729 -63.47 -22.33 10.88
N SER A 730 -62.17 -22.44 11.14
CA SER A 730 -61.55 -23.64 11.71
C SER A 730 -61.95 -23.91 13.17
N GLN A 731 -62.28 -22.85 13.92
CA GLN A 731 -62.73 -22.89 15.33
C GLN A 731 -64.24 -23.15 15.47
N ARG A 732 -64.86 -23.79 14.46
CA ARG A 732 -66.30 -24.10 14.46
C ARG A 732 -66.76 -24.80 15.76
N PRO A 733 -67.87 -24.36 16.39
CA PRO A 733 -68.40 -25.03 17.57
C PRO A 733 -68.82 -26.48 17.27
N MET A 734 -68.53 -27.41 18.17
CA MET A 734 -68.97 -28.81 18.04
C MET A 734 -70.50 -28.93 18.23
N ASP A 735 -71.09 -29.97 17.63
CA ASP A 735 -72.52 -30.29 17.73
C ASP A 735 -72.90 -30.51 19.22
N GLY A 736 -73.54 -29.52 19.84
CA GLY A 736 -73.90 -29.50 21.27
C GLY A 736 -73.44 -28.26 22.08
N SER A 737 -72.78 -27.29 21.43
CA SER A 737 -72.36 -26.01 22.03
C SER A 737 -73.53 -25.12 22.52
N THR A 738 -73.23 -24.18 23.41
CA THR A 738 -74.25 -23.27 23.96
C THR A 738 -74.71 -22.27 22.91
N THR A 739 -75.98 -21.84 22.98
CA THR A 739 -76.54 -20.83 22.06
C THR A 739 -75.76 -19.50 22.07
N SER A 740 -75.14 -19.16 23.21
CA SER A 740 -74.31 -17.96 23.35
C SER A 740 -72.98 -18.06 22.61
N GLU A 741 -72.34 -19.24 22.59
CA GLU A 741 -71.08 -19.47 21.86
C GLU A 741 -71.32 -19.47 20.34
N LEU A 742 -72.43 -20.08 19.91
CA LEU A 742 -72.86 -20.04 18.51
C LEU A 742 -73.10 -18.60 18.06
N GLN A 743 -73.78 -17.78 18.88
CA GLN A 743 -74.07 -16.39 18.56
C GLN A 743 -72.80 -15.52 18.51
N ALA A 744 -71.88 -15.69 19.46
CA ALA A 744 -70.61 -14.98 19.47
C ALA A 744 -69.73 -15.36 18.26
N PHE A 745 -69.70 -16.66 17.90
CA PHE A 745 -69.02 -17.15 16.69
C PHE A 745 -69.61 -16.54 15.41
N THR A 746 -70.95 -16.57 15.26
CA THR A 746 -71.60 -16.02 14.07
C THR A 746 -71.40 -14.51 13.95
N GLN A 747 -71.38 -13.77 15.06
CA GLN A 747 -71.15 -12.33 15.05
C GLN A 747 -69.70 -12.02 14.66
N ALA A 748 -68.72 -12.71 15.24
CA ALA A 748 -67.31 -12.54 14.89
C ALA A 748 -67.04 -12.89 13.41
N LEU A 749 -67.69 -13.94 12.89
CA LEU A 749 -67.62 -14.32 11.49
C LEU A 749 -68.25 -13.26 10.57
N GLU A 750 -69.42 -12.72 10.94
CA GLU A 750 -70.10 -11.68 10.17
C GLU A 750 -69.27 -10.40 10.08
N GLU A 751 -68.76 -9.91 11.21
CA GLU A 751 -67.90 -8.71 11.27
C GLU A 751 -66.64 -8.88 10.42
N MET A 752 -65.96 -10.04 10.51
CA MET A 752 -64.73 -10.27 9.77
C MET A 752 -64.97 -10.52 8.28
N CYS A 753 -66.04 -11.21 7.91
CA CYS A 753 -66.45 -11.36 6.50
C CYS A 753 -66.85 -10.01 5.88
N ASP A 754 -67.48 -9.10 6.65
CA ASP A 754 -67.79 -7.74 6.20
C ASP A 754 -66.52 -6.92 5.97
N HIS A 755 -65.54 -7.00 6.88
CA HIS A 755 -64.23 -6.36 6.69
C HIS A 755 -63.48 -6.93 5.49
N LEU A 756 -63.47 -8.25 5.29
CA LEU A 756 -62.84 -8.87 4.13
C LEU A 756 -63.55 -8.47 2.82
N TYR A 757 -64.88 -8.46 2.81
CA TYR A 757 -65.67 -8.08 1.63
C TYR A 757 -65.43 -6.61 1.26
N THR A 758 -65.48 -5.70 2.23
CA THR A 758 -65.22 -4.27 2.00
C THR A 758 -63.78 -4.01 1.52
N ALA A 759 -62.79 -4.67 2.12
CA ALA A 759 -61.39 -4.51 1.73
C ALA A 759 -61.11 -5.05 0.32
N VAL A 760 -61.58 -6.26 -0.01
CA VAL A 760 -61.37 -6.86 -1.34
C VAL A 760 -62.16 -6.11 -2.43
N THR A 761 -63.39 -5.68 -2.13
CA THR A 761 -64.17 -4.86 -3.08
C THR A 761 -63.54 -3.49 -3.30
N ALA A 762 -62.92 -2.88 -2.28
CA ALA A 762 -62.14 -1.65 -2.44
C ALA A 762 -61.01 -1.85 -3.44
N ILE A 763 -60.22 -2.92 -3.33
CA ILE A 763 -59.16 -3.24 -4.31
C ILE A 763 -59.74 -3.45 -5.71
N LEU A 764 -60.79 -4.27 -5.86
CA LEU A 764 -61.40 -4.59 -7.16
C LEU A 764 -62.11 -3.40 -7.82
N SER A 765 -62.52 -2.40 -7.02
CA SER A 765 -63.11 -1.13 -7.48
C SER A 765 -62.10 -0.01 -7.63
N SER A 766 -60.81 -0.30 -7.39
CA SER A 766 -59.71 0.63 -7.57
C SER A 766 -58.86 0.27 -8.79
N GLU A 767 -58.08 1.21 -9.28
CA GLU A 767 -57.07 1.00 -10.33
C GLU A 767 -55.80 0.31 -9.76
N TRP A 768 -55.98 -0.80 -9.04
CA TRP A 768 -54.92 -1.48 -8.29
C TRP A 768 -53.75 -1.90 -9.20
N LEU A 769 -52.57 -1.33 -9.01
CA LEU A 769 -51.37 -1.56 -9.83
C LEU A 769 -51.56 -1.27 -11.33
N GLN A 770 -52.51 -0.41 -11.70
CA GLN A 770 -52.77 -0.02 -13.08
C GLN A 770 -52.09 1.33 -13.39
N ASP A 771 -51.47 1.44 -14.57
CA ASP A 771 -50.94 2.71 -15.15
C ASP A 771 -49.96 3.51 -14.26
N ILE A 772 -49.22 2.86 -13.35
CA ILE A 772 -48.16 3.49 -12.53
C ILE A 772 -46.90 3.73 -13.38
N ARG A 773 -46.84 4.87 -14.09
CA ARG A 773 -45.69 5.26 -14.92
C ARG A 773 -44.76 6.21 -14.19
N PHE A 774 -43.45 6.05 -14.39
CA PHE A 774 -42.44 6.99 -13.91
C PHE A 774 -42.00 7.85 -15.09
N ASN A 775 -41.92 9.17 -14.90
CA ASN A 775 -41.38 10.07 -15.91
C ASN A 775 -39.85 9.88 -15.96
N PRO A 776 -39.26 9.63 -17.15
CA PRO A 776 -37.83 9.40 -17.27
C PRO A 776 -37.06 10.70 -17.02
N THR A 777 -36.16 10.67 -16.03
CA THR A 777 -35.14 11.69 -15.82
C THR A 777 -33.84 11.18 -16.43
N GLU A 778 -33.58 11.60 -17.67
CA GLU A 778 -32.35 11.43 -18.47
C GLU A 778 -31.92 9.97 -18.81
N ASN A 779 -31.67 9.75 -20.11
CA ASN A 779 -31.40 8.47 -20.82
C ASN A 779 -32.64 7.66 -21.25
N MET A 780 -33.12 7.95 -22.47
CA MET A 780 -34.38 7.43 -23.03
C MET A 780 -34.38 5.91 -23.28
N ASP A 781 -33.32 5.33 -23.85
CA ASP A 781 -33.38 3.98 -24.43
C ASP A 781 -33.34 2.82 -23.42
N GLU A 782 -32.55 2.93 -22.33
CA GLU A 782 -32.46 1.89 -21.29
C GLU A 782 -33.62 1.97 -20.28
N GLN A 783 -34.12 3.18 -20.00
CA GLN A 783 -35.23 3.39 -19.07
C GLN A 783 -36.58 3.02 -19.68
N GLU A 784 -36.78 3.20 -20.99
CA GLU A 784 -38.01 2.79 -21.68
C GLU A 784 -38.17 1.26 -21.64
N GLN A 785 -37.08 0.50 -21.86
CA GLN A 785 -37.08 -0.95 -21.69
C GLN A 785 -37.36 -1.38 -20.25
N ALA A 786 -36.88 -0.63 -19.25
CA ALA A 786 -37.14 -0.91 -17.84
C ALA A 786 -38.60 -0.62 -17.45
N ALA A 787 -39.19 0.44 -18.00
CA ALA A 787 -40.60 0.79 -17.82
C ALA A 787 -41.51 -0.28 -18.43
N ASP A 788 -41.19 -0.77 -19.64
CA ASP A 788 -41.94 -1.84 -20.30
C ASP A 788 -41.86 -3.16 -19.53
N ARG A 789 -40.67 -3.53 -19.04
CA ARG A 789 -40.50 -4.69 -18.16
C ARG A 789 -41.35 -4.57 -16.91
N ARG A 790 -41.36 -3.40 -16.28
CA ARG A 790 -42.17 -3.13 -15.10
C ARG A 790 -43.66 -3.26 -15.37
N VAL A 791 -44.16 -2.71 -16.48
CA VAL A 791 -45.58 -2.85 -16.86
C VAL A 791 -45.92 -4.33 -17.08
N ALA A 792 -45.03 -5.09 -17.73
CA ALA A 792 -45.21 -6.53 -17.91
C ALA A 792 -45.23 -7.29 -16.56
N GLU A 793 -44.35 -6.94 -15.61
CA GLU A 793 -44.34 -7.49 -14.25
C GLU A 793 -45.64 -7.20 -13.49
N LEU A 794 -46.12 -5.95 -13.54
CA LEU A 794 -47.38 -5.55 -12.88
C LEU A 794 -48.57 -6.28 -13.48
N ASN A 795 -48.65 -6.40 -14.81
CA ASN A 795 -49.69 -7.18 -15.48
C ASN A 795 -49.62 -8.67 -15.11
N LEU A 796 -48.43 -9.23 -14.96
CA LEU A 796 -48.25 -10.61 -14.51
C LEU A 796 -48.73 -10.80 -13.07
N ILE A 797 -48.40 -9.87 -12.17
CA ILE A 797 -48.86 -9.87 -10.77
C ILE A 797 -50.39 -9.80 -10.73
N ARG A 798 -50.99 -8.88 -11.48
CA ARG A 798 -52.45 -8.72 -11.59
C ARG A 798 -53.14 -10.00 -12.08
N ASN A 799 -52.64 -10.62 -13.15
CA ASN A 799 -53.18 -11.87 -13.69
C ASN A 799 -53.14 -13.04 -12.69
N ILE A 800 -52.18 -13.03 -11.76
CA ILE A 800 -52.01 -14.08 -10.76
C ILE A 800 -52.93 -13.82 -9.56
N TYR A 801 -52.77 -12.65 -8.93
CA TYR A 801 -53.32 -12.41 -7.60
C TYR A 801 -54.74 -11.84 -7.61
N ILE A 802 -55.20 -11.15 -8.66
CA ILE A 802 -56.61 -10.70 -8.74
C ILE A 802 -57.56 -11.91 -8.79
N PRO A 803 -57.36 -12.91 -9.68
CA PRO A 803 -58.17 -14.11 -9.65
C PRO A 803 -58.07 -14.84 -8.31
N GLU A 804 -56.87 -14.91 -7.71
CA GLU A 804 -56.65 -15.57 -6.43
C GLU A 804 -57.46 -14.92 -5.29
N LEU A 805 -57.47 -13.58 -5.19
CA LEU A 805 -58.29 -12.84 -4.22
C LEU A 805 -59.78 -13.08 -4.42
N VAL A 806 -60.24 -13.09 -5.68
CA VAL A 806 -61.64 -13.36 -6.00
C VAL A 806 -62.04 -14.78 -5.61
N PHE A 807 -61.20 -15.78 -5.90
CA PHE A 807 -61.45 -17.16 -5.49
C PHE A 807 -61.46 -17.32 -3.98
N ARG A 808 -60.53 -16.67 -3.28
CA ARG A 808 -60.45 -16.64 -1.81
C ARG A 808 -61.69 -16.03 -1.17
N LEU A 809 -62.06 -14.81 -1.58
CA LEU A 809 -63.27 -14.16 -1.10
C LEU A 809 -64.51 -15.01 -1.42
N HIS A 810 -64.61 -15.55 -2.63
CA HIS A 810 -65.72 -16.41 -3.02
C HIS A 810 -65.79 -17.67 -2.14
N GLY A 811 -64.66 -18.33 -1.88
CA GLY A 811 -64.57 -19.47 -0.96
C GLY A 811 -65.07 -19.12 0.44
N ALA A 812 -64.51 -18.06 1.03
CA ALA A 812 -64.90 -17.58 2.37
C ALA A 812 -66.40 -17.21 2.46
N LEU A 813 -66.98 -16.58 1.44
CA LEU A 813 -68.40 -16.23 1.39
C LEU A 813 -69.30 -17.46 1.21
N VAL A 814 -68.83 -18.50 0.53
CA VAL A 814 -69.58 -19.74 0.32
C VAL A 814 -69.54 -20.63 1.55
N GLU A 815 -68.41 -20.70 2.25
CA GLU A 815 -68.26 -21.44 3.50
C GLU A 815 -69.00 -20.76 4.65
N SER A 816 -68.90 -19.43 4.77
CA SER A 816 -69.72 -18.65 5.73
C SER A 816 -71.21 -18.65 5.37
N GLY A 817 -71.56 -18.95 4.12
CA GLY A 817 -72.93 -19.00 3.61
C GLY A 817 -73.85 -20.03 4.30
N ASP A 818 -73.27 -21.04 4.95
CA ASP A 818 -74.02 -22.04 5.72
C ASP A 818 -74.60 -21.46 7.03
N TYR A 819 -74.00 -20.39 7.56
CA TYR A 819 -74.47 -19.65 8.73
C TYR A 819 -75.15 -18.33 8.35
N ILE A 820 -74.65 -17.64 7.32
CA ILE A 820 -75.08 -16.30 6.91
C ILE A 820 -75.55 -16.33 5.45
N VAL A 821 -76.86 -16.44 5.23
CA VAL A 821 -77.46 -16.58 3.89
C VAL A 821 -77.21 -15.36 2.99
N THR A 822 -76.99 -14.17 3.57
CA THR A 822 -76.69 -12.94 2.82
C THR A 822 -75.33 -12.99 2.11
N ASN A 823 -74.36 -13.76 2.63
CA ASN A 823 -73.04 -13.91 2.02
C ASN A 823 -73.09 -14.66 0.68
N LEU A 824 -74.03 -15.60 0.52
CA LEU A 824 -74.26 -16.26 -0.77
C LEU A 824 -74.74 -15.28 -1.85
N ARG A 825 -75.51 -14.25 -1.47
CA ARG A 825 -75.92 -13.19 -2.39
C ARG A 825 -74.75 -12.27 -2.74
N ARG A 826 -73.93 -11.89 -1.75
CA ARG A 826 -72.69 -11.13 -1.97
C ARG A 826 -71.71 -11.84 -2.90
N ALA A 827 -71.63 -13.17 -2.84
CA ALA A 827 -70.84 -13.98 -3.77
C ALA A 827 -71.35 -13.90 -5.23
N LEU A 828 -72.66 -13.75 -5.44
CA LEU A 828 -73.22 -13.49 -6.78
C LEU A 828 -72.96 -12.04 -7.23
N ASP A 829 -73.08 -11.08 -6.32
CA ASP A 829 -72.80 -9.67 -6.62
C ASP A 829 -71.32 -9.47 -7.02
N LEU A 830 -70.40 -10.26 -6.46
CA LEU A 830 -68.98 -10.29 -6.86
C LEU A 830 -68.80 -10.61 -8.36
N ALA A 831 -69.65 -11.46 -8.95
CA ALA A 831 -69.59 -11.75 -10.38
C ALA A 831 -69.93 -10.52 -11.24
N THR A 832 -70.81 -9.63 -10.77
CA THR A 832 -71.12 -8.38 -11.46
C THR A 832 -69.96 -7.39 -11.36
N LEU A 833 -69.25 -7.36 -10.22
CA LEU A 833 -68.06 -6.55 -10.02
C LEU A 833 -66.88 -7.01 -10.90
N VAL A 834 -66.66 -8.32 -11.04
CA VAL A 834 -65.62 -8.89 -11.92
C VAL A 834 -65.91 -8.58 -13.39
N ALA A 835 -67.19 -8.59 -13.80
CA ALA A 835 -67.63 -8.32 -15.15
C ALA A 835 -67.76 -6.82 -15.50
N ASN A 836 -67.45 -5.91 -14.56
CA ASN A 836 -67.65 -4.48 -14.75
C ASN A 836 -66.66 -3.90 -15.79
N GLU A 837 -67.19 -3.14 -16.76
CA GLU A 837 -66.40 -2.48 -17.81
C GLU A 837 -65.50 -1.35 -17.28
N SER A 838 -65.85 -0.72 -16.16
CA SER A 838 -65.08 0.38 -15.59
C SER A 838 -63.70 -0.06 -15.08
N TYR A 839 -63.61 -1.24 -14.47
CA TYR A 839 -62.37 -1.76 -13.86
C TYR A 839 -61.69 -2.85 -14.69
N LYS A 840 -62.41 -3.44 -15.65
CA LYS A 840 -61.90 -4.46 -16.59
C LYS A 840 -61.23 -5.67 -15.93
N ASN A 841 -61.62 -6.00 -14.70
CA ASN A 841 -61.08 -7.13 -13.92
C ASN A 841 -61.16 -8.47 -14.66
N TYR A 842 -62.17 -8.65 -15.53
CA TYR A 842 -62.34 -9.85 -16.35
C TYR A 842 -61.17 -10.16 -17.30
N VAL A 843 -60.38 -9.15 -17.71
CA VAL A 843 -59.22 -9.33 -18.59
C VAL A 843 -58.14 -10.17 -17.89
N GLU A 844 -58.02 -10.04 -16.57
CA GLU A 844 -57.00 -10.73 -15.75
C GLU A 844 -57.28 -12.23 -15.58
N PHE A 845 -58.50 -12.67 -15.86
CA PHE A 845 -58.88 -14.09 -15.86
C PHE A 845 -58.57 -14.79 -17.19
N MET A 846 -58.15 -14.04 -18.21
CA MET A 846 -57.76 -14.58 -19.51
C MET A 846 -56.28 -14.99 -19.50
N PRO A 847 -55.92 -16.04 -20.27
CA PRO A 847 -54.52 -16.45 -20.39
C PRO A 847 -53.70 -15.38 -21.13
N LEU A 848 -52.57 -14.97 -20.55
CA LEU A 848 -51.61 -14.04 -21.17
C LEU A 848 -51.14 -14.55 -22.55
N ASN A 849 -51.11 -13.65 -23.55
CA ASN A 849 -50.54 -13.95 -24.87
C ASN A 849 -49.01 -13.98 -24.77
N GLN A 850 -48.38 -15.06 -25.22
CA GLN A 850 -46.96 -15.39 -25.01
C GLN A 850 -45.94 -14.53 -25.80
N GLN A 851 -46.31 -13.39 -26.40
CA GLN A 851 -45.39 -12.59 -27.21
C GLN A 851 -44.58 -11.54 -26.44
N GLU A 852 -44.91 -11.25 -25.17
CA GLU A 852 -44.28 -10.17 -24.39
C GLU A 852 -43.34 -10.64 -23.26
N LEU A 853 -43.15 -11.95 -23.05
CA LEU A 853 -42.19 -12.46 -22.05
C LEU A 853 -41.00 -13.17 -22.70
N SER A 854 -39.84 -12.52 -22.68
CA SER A 854 -38.53 -13.07 -22.99
C SER A 854 -37.96 -13.89 -21.81
N THR A 855 -38.71 -14.87 -21.28
CA THR A 855 -38.20 -15.86 -20.32
C THR A 855 -38.50 -17.29 -20.78
N PRO A 856 -37.48 -18.16 -20.99
CA PRO A 856 -37.63 -19.42 -21.72
C PRO A 856 -38.21 -20.60 -20.91
N ALA A 857 -38.91 -20.37 -19.79
CA ALA A 857 -39.27 -21.45 -18.86
C ALA A 857 -40.78 -21.67 -18.60
N ILE A 858 -41.69 -21.04 -19.36
CA ILE A 858 -43.15 -21.20 -19.15
C ILE A 858 -43.78 -22.00 -20.29
N HIS A 859 -43.35 -23.25 -20.43
CA HIS A 859 -44.15 -24.26 -21.15
C HIS A 859 -44.98 -25.05 -20.14
N LYS A 860 -46.25 -24.68 -19.90
CA LYS A 860 -47.39 -25.64 -19.79
C LYS A 860 -48.72 -25.01 -19.34
N LYS A 861 -49.77 -25.63 -19.92
CA LYS A 861 -51.23 -25.57 -19.68
C LYS A 861 -51.86 -24.17 -19.49
N LYS A 862 -52.56 -23.73 -20.54
CA LYS A 862 -53.60 -22.69 -20.49
C LYS A 862 -54.72 -23.12 -19.53
N GLU A 863 -54.56 -22.90 -18.24
CA GLU A 863 -55.68 -22.95 -17.30
C GLU A 863 -56.51 -21.69 -17.48
N ASN A 864 -57.73 -21.89 -17.98
CA ASN A 864 -58.65 -20.80 -18.23
C ASN A 864 -59.38 -20.51 -16.90
N LYS A 865 -58.76 -19.71 -16.04
CA LYS A 865 -59.24 -19.39 -14.68
C LYS A 865 -60.69 -18.92 -14.66
N MET A 866 -61.13 -18.25 -15.72
CA MET A 866 -62.54 -17.85 -15.89
C MET A 866 -63.51 -19.05 -15.91
N LYS A 867 -63.13 -20.18 -16.53
CA LYS A 867 -63.98 -21.38 -16.55
C LYS A 867 -64.13 -22.00 -15.17
N ASP A 868 -63.08 -21.95 -14.36
CA ASP A 868 -63.12 -22.48 -13.00
C ASP A 868 -63.94 -21.55 -12.09
N TYR A 869 -63.82 -20.22 -12.24
CA TYR A 869 -64.66 -19.27 -11.53
C TYR A 869 -66.16 -19.43 -11.84
N LEU A 870 -66.50 -19.61 -13.13
CA LEU A 870 -67.88 -19.89 -13.53
C LEU A 870 -68.41 -21.24 -13.00
N ARG A 871 -67.52 -22.22 -12.77
CA ARG A 871 -67.89 -23.50 -12.15
C ARG A 871 -68.22 -23.32 -10.67
N GLU A 872 -67.42 -22.54 -9.94
CA GLU A 872 -67.67 -22.20 -8.53
C GLU A 872 -68.96 -21.40 -8.35
N LEU A 873 -69.20 -20.40 -9.21
CA LEU A 873 -70.46 -19.63 -9.20
C LEU A 873 -71.70 -20.52 -9.45
N ARG A 874 -71.58 -21.51 -10.33
CA ARG A 874 -72.65 -22.50 -10.54
C ARG A 874 -72.92 -23.30 -9.25
N GLY A 875 -71.88 -23.61 -8.47
CA GLY A 875 -72.00 -24.23 -7.15
C GLY A 875 -72.82 -23.38 -6.17
N VAL A 876 -72.57 -22.07 -6.13
CA VAL A 876 -73.32 -21.12 -5.29
C VAL A 876 -74.78 -21.05 -5.71
N HIS A 877 -75.06 -20.96 -7.02
CA HIS A 877 -76.42 -20.93 -7.56
C HIS A 877 -77.23 -22.16 -7.15
N LEU A 878 -76.59 -23.35 -7.15
CA LEU A 878 -77.19 -24.59 -6.68
C LEU A 878 -77.43 -24.62 -5.17
N ARG A 879 -76.53 -24.04 -4.36
CA ARG A 879 -76.73 -23.92 -2.90
C ARG A 879 -77.89 -22.97 -2.57
N ILE A 880 -77.96 -21.81 -3.21
CA ILE A 880 -79.07 -20.86 -3.00
C ILE A 880 -80.42 -21.48 -3.41
N LEU A 881 -80.46 -22.23 -4.51
CA LEU A 881 -81.65 -22.97 -4.94
C LEU A 881 -82.09 -24.01 -3.90
N LYS A 882 -81.15 -24.71 -3.25
CA LYS A 882 -81.44 -25.67 -2.18
C LYS A 882 -81.99 -24.99 -0.92
N CYS A 883 -81.45 -23.84 -0.53
CA CYS A 883 -81.85 -23.14 0.70
C CYS A 883 -83.14 -22.33 0.55
N SER A 884 -83.39 -21.72 -0.62
CA SER A 884 -84.48 -20.75 -0.82
C SER A 884 -85.61 -21.25 -1.73
N GLY A 885 -85.40 -22.28 -2.56
CA GLY A 885 -86.37 -22.75 -3.55
C GLY A 885 -86.67 -21.77 -4.70
N VAL A 886 -86.02 -20.61 -4.74
CA VAL A 886 -86.24 -19.54 -5.73
C VAL A 886 -85.00 -19.37 -6.60
N HIS A 887 -85.20 -19.10 -7.90
CA HIS A 887 -84.09 -18.86 -8.82
C HIS A 887 -83.28 -17.61 -8.39
N PRO A 888 -81.96 -17.71 -8.14
CA PRO A 888 -81.13 -16.65 -7.57
C PRO A 888 -81.08 -15.34 -8.37
N LEU A 889 -81.24 -15.42 -9.70
CA LEU A 889 -81.29 -14.26 -10.60
C LEU A 889 -82.70 -13.66 -10.75
N ARG A 890 -83.72 -14.23 -10.10
CA ARG A 890 -85.04 -13.64 -10.08
C ARG A 890 -85.02 -12.60 -8.98
N ALA A 891 -85.11 -11.32 -9.35
CA ALA A 891 -85.44 -10.28 -8.40
C ALA A 891 -86.66 -10.75 -7.61
N VAL A 892 -86.55 -10.78 -6.28
CA VAL A 892 -87.73 -10.91 -5.42
C VAL A 892 -88.64 -9.76 -5.84
N LEU A 893 -89.68 -10.07 -6.62
CA LEU A 893 -90.80 -9.17 -6.82
C LEU A 893 -91.43 -9.00 -5.43
N LYS A 894 -91.04 -7.93 -4.76
CA LYS A 894 -91.90 -7.21 -3.82
C LYS A 894 -92.36 -5.95 -4.52
#